data_AF-A0A925CZY9-F1
#
_entry.id   AF-A0A925CZY9-F1
#
_cell.length_a   1.000
_cell.length_b   1.000
_cell.length_c   1.000
_cell.angle_alpha   90.00
_cell.angle_beta   90.00
_cell.angle_gamma   90.00
#
_symmetry.space_group_name_H-M   'P 1'
#
loop_
_entity.id
_entity.type
_entity.pdbx_description
1 polymer ?
#
loop_
_entity_poly.entity_id
_entity_poly.type
_entity_poly.pdbx_seq_one_letter_code
_entity_poly.pdbx_strand_id
1 'polypeptide(L)'
;MRKFIPAMFVLLLYLIFASVSLNAQVAINDNASAPLPSAMLDVNVFAGVKKGVLIPRMTTAQRTAIPAPATSLLVFDSNTNSFWFYGGAGPGWIEIIAGSNNLWAKNGNDIYNTNSANVGIGTGTTIKAKFHVLANNSVVFGPDSNTLGNSRFWFVGGKNALRIGTHVDIPFGPGAWDYANIGFNSLGVGSNNKIMGIGSIGIGDYNQTTEEGTAAFGWLNHSVGRGSFTTGYLNTANRDWSQAIGYSNTTHGEWSLTGGNGSFAWGQASFAFGTAVTSNSENMTTFGAYNDSAQYANANKGSWIATDPLFVVGNGTGSLAKSNAIVLLKNGKLGIGNTKPHARLHVAGPQTVIFGNDSLSSTVGQKFIWFGSKGALRFGSINLDGGNTWNIDNVGVNSIGIGEGALASGPQSFSQGYYSSATGFYSFARGFAASATGDHGMAFGQNLTSNGNFAHAFGGNTTVTGDYGFSNGYNNVVTGYFAGAFGQGLSARTYNAFVVGRYNDSLPLTSSTTWVAGQPVFVVGNGTASNARSNAMVVLKSGNVGIGTSFPSALLTVGSTTGADLRIGSLETFTDFGSSTLSLNATLLPEADNAFSLGSGSNRWGVVFAANGTINTSDARDKRNIKKLSYGLSDIMKLNPVSFEWNNSATGDGVKLGLIAQEVLKVIPEIVKTHETVTTDENIPSKQTKELSRYGIFYSDLIPVLVKSIQEQQIIITSQNVKIDDLEKRLKALEERLK
;
A
#
# COMPACT_ATOMS: atom_id res chain seq x y z
N MET A 1 -176.10 28.72 14.81
CA MET A 1 -176.80 27.84 13.84
C MET A 1 -175.75 26.96 13.18
N ARG A 2 -175.68 25.65 13.50
CA ARG A 2 -176.26 24.53 12.71
C ARG A 2 -175.61 24.44 11.31
N LYS A 3 -174.94 23.37 10.82
CA LYS A 3 -174.87 21.91 11.09
C LYS A 3 -173.43 21.39 10.69
N PHE A 4 -172.75 20.45 11.36
CA PHE A 4 -172.78 18.96 11.21
C PHE A 4 -172.78 18.47 9.72
N ILE A 5 -171.98 17.53 9.19
CA ILE A 5 -170.97 16.48 9.60
C ILE A 5 -170.59 15.70 8.28
N PRO A 6 -169.66 14.69 8.15
CA PRO A 6 -168.48 14.26 8.94
C PRO A 6 -167.23 13.72 8.14
N ALA A 7 -166.15 13.48 8.90
CA ALA A 7 -165.25 12.30 8.90
C ALA A 7 -164.67 11.70 7.59
N MET A 8 -163.41 12.05 7.28
CA MET A 8 -162.29 11.10 7.36
C MET A 8 -160.95 11.86 7.56
N PHE A 9 -160.87 12.53 8.71
CA PHE A 9 -159.66 12.64 9.52
C PHE A 9 -159.07 11.21 9.68
N VAL A 10 -157.75 11.05 9.85
CA VAL A 10 -157.08 9.80 10.31
C VAL A 10 -156.46 8.87 9.24
N LEU A 11 -156.28 9.32 7.98
CA LEU A 11 -155.21 8.83 7.10
C LEU A 11 -154.49 9.99 6.38
N LEU A 12 -154.12 11.13 6.99
CA LEU A 12 -153.34 11.31 8.20
C LEU A 12 -152.05 10.46 8.24
N LEU A 13 -150.95 11.16 8.00
CA LEU A 13 -149.77 11.19 8.86
C LEU A 13 -148.63 10.15 8.76
N TYR A 14 -148.64 9.13 7.90
CA TYR A 14 -147.55 8.13 7.95
C TYR A 14 -146.68 7.89 6.71
N LEU A 15 -146.83 8.61 5.59
CA LEU A 15 -145.90 8.46 4.45
C LEU A 15 -145.24 9.78 4.01
N ILE A 16 -145.07 10.68 4.99
CA ILE A 16 -143.92 11.58 5.04
C ILE A 16 -142.71 10.71 5.44
N PHE A 17 -141.55 10.92 4.76
CA PHE A 17 -140.24 10.24 4.87
C PHE A 17 -140.14 8.90 4.09
N ALA A 18 -139.23 8.66 3.14
CA ALA A 18 -137.89 9.20 2.95
C ALA A 18 -137.38 9.09 1.50
N SER A 19 -136.48 10.02 1.16
CA SER A 19 -135.38 9.93 0.17
C SER A 19 -135.73 9.85 -1.33
N VAL A 20 -135.92 11.04 -1.91
CA VAL A 20 -135.28 11.34 -3.21
C VAL A 20 -134.30 12.48 -2.98
N SER A 21 -133.01 12.15 -2.90
CA SER A 21 -131.92 13.13 -2.84
C SER A 21 -131.80 13.78 -4.21
N LEU A 22 -132.16 15.06 -4.32
CA LEU A 22 -131.73 15.89 -5.44
C LEU A 22 -130.29 16.34 -5.15
N ASN A 23 -129.34 15.93 -6.00
CA ASN A 23 -127.94 16.36 -5.90
C ASN A 23 -127.82 17.87 -6.16
N ALA A 24 -127.02 18.58 -5.36
CA ALA A 24 -126.82 20.03 -5.43
C ALA A 24 -125.64 20.46 -6.35
N GLN A 25 -125.10 19.55 -7.16
CA GLN A 25 -124.01 19.85 -8.09
C GLN A 25 -124.57 20.48 -9.37
N VAL A 26 -123.93 21.56 -9.83
CA VAL A 26 -124.33 22.26 -11.04
C VAL A 26 -123.43 21.83 -12.19
N ALA A 27 -124.00 21.19 -13.21
CA ALA A 27 -123.34 20.97 -14.49
C ALA A 27 -123.83 22.01 -15.50
N ILE A 28 -122.91 22.71 -16.15
CA ILE A 28 -123.20 23.55 -17.31
C ILE A 28 -122.50 22.91 -18.50
N ASN A 29 -123.16 21.87 -19.03
CA ASN A 29 -122.67 21.02 -20.10
C ASN A 29 -123.64 21.01 -21.29
N ASP A 30 -123.13 21.06 -22.51
CA ASP A 30 -123.93 21.08 -23.75
C ASP A 30 -124.50 19.71 -24.17
N ASN A 31 -124.05 18.64 -23.54
CA ASN A 31 -124.48 17.26 -23.78
C ASN A 31 -125.32 16.66 -22.62
N ALA A 32 -125.70 17.48 -21.64
CA ALA A 32 -126.42 17.07 -20.43
C ALA A 32 -125.71 15.98 -19.59
N SER A 33 -124.38 15.83 -19.70
CA SER A 33 -123.64 14.90 -18.84
C SER A 33 -123.70 15.34 -17.37
N ALA A 34 -123.86 14.37 -16.47
CA ALA A 34 -123.83 14.62 -15.03
C ALA A 34 -122.47 15.24 -14.62
N PRO A 35 -122.46 16.17 -13.64
CA PRO A 35 -121.23 16.76 -13.14
C PRO A 35 -120.33 15.67 -12.53
N LEU A 36 -119.02 15.80 -12.72
CA LEU A 36 -118.07 14.89 -12.09
C LEU A 36 -118.21 14.90 -10.56
N PRO A 37 -118.11 13.74 -9.86
CA PRO A 37 -118.42 13.64 -8.42
C PRO A 37 -117.60 14.57 -7.51
N SER A 38 -116.40 14.98 -7.95
CA SER A 38 -115.50 15.87 -7.21
C SER A 38 -115.70 17.36 -7.50
N ALA A 39 -116.57 17.73 -8.44
CA ALA A 39 -116.83 19.12 -8.82
C ALA A 39 -118.15 19.63 -8.24
N MET A 40 -118.13 20.81 -7.62
CA MET A 40 -119.36 21.51 -7.21
C MET A 40 -119.99 22.27 -8.40
N LEU A 41 -119.15 22.75 -9.32
CA LEU A 41 -119.52 23.33 -10.61
C LEU A 41 -118.65 22.70 -11.69
N ASP A 42 -119.26 21.94 -12.60
CA ASP A 42 -118.60 21.33 -13.75
C ASP A 42 -119.03 22.07 -15.02
N VAL A 43 -118.08 22.71 -15.71
CA VAL A 43 -118.35 23.45 -16.95
C VAL A 43 -117.55 22.81 -18.05
N ASN A 44 -118.23 22.13 -18.95
CA ASN A 44 -117.60 21.45 -20.07
C ASN A 44 -118.40 21.66 -21.37
N VAL A 45 -117.69 21.72 -22.49
CA VAL A 45 -118.28 21.87 -23.83
C VAL A 45 -117.76 20.72 -24.68
N PHE A 46 -118.65 19.80 -25.08
CA PHE A 46 -118.30 18.58 -25.78
C PHE A 46 -118.42 18.70 -27.31
N ALA A 47 -119.39 19.46 -27.85
CA ALA A 47 -119.63 19.56 -29.28
C ALA A 47 -119.40 20.99 -29.81
N GLY A 48 -118.23 21.22 -30.43
CA GLY A 48 -117.88 22.49 -31.09
C GLY A 48 -116.56 23.11 -30.59
N VAL A 49 -116.34 24.38 -30.92
CA VAL A 49 -115.18 25.16 -30.43
C VAL A 49 -115.31 25.32 -28.92
N LYS A 50 -114.37 24.75 -28.16
CA LYS A 50 -114.37 24.82 -26.69
C LYS A 50 -114.40 26.27 -26.21
N LYS A 51 -115.36 26.61 -25.34
CA LYS A 51 -115.48 27.94 -24.71
C LYS A 51 -114.83 27.91 -23.32
N GLY A 52 -114.25 29.04 -22.91
CA GLY A 52 -113.72 29.20 -21.55
C GLY A 52 -114.75 29.79 -20.58
N VAL A 53 -114.39 29.84 -19.30
CA VAL A 53 -115.15 30.55 -18.26
C VAL A 53 -114.50 31.90 -18.01
N LEU A 54 -115.26 32.99 -18.18
CA LEU A 54 -114.83 34.31 -17.72
C LEU A 54 -115.14 34.44 -16.23
N ILE A 55 -114.09 34.39 -15.42
CA ILE A 55 -114.15 34.73 -14.00
C ILE A 55 -114.36 36.25 -13.87
N PRO A 56 -115.10 36.75 -12.85
CA PRO A 56 -115.38 38.17 -12.70
C PRO A 56 -114.12 39.04 -12.86
N ARG A 57 -114.16 39.90 -13.87
CA ARG A 57 -113.09 40.85 -14.18
C ARG A 57 -113.39 42.15 -13.46
N MET A 58 -112.40 42.66 -12.75
CA MET A 58 -112.54 43.89 -11.98
C MET A 58 -111.19 44.59 -11.86
N THR A 59 -111.20 45.89 -11.61
CA THR A 59 -109.99 46.66 -11.30
C THR A 59 -109.43 46.32 -9.93
N THR A 60 -108.17 46.63 -9.65
CA THR A 60 -107.57 46.44 -8.32
C THR A 60 -108.40 47.09 -7.22
N ALA A 61 -108.89 48.31 -7.46
CA ALA A 61 -109.74 49.03 -6.52
C ALA A 61 -111.07 48.29 -6.26
N GLN A 62 -111.70 47.77 -7.31
CA GLN A 62 -112.95 47.01 -7.18
C GLN A 62 -112.74 45.68 -6.44
N ARG A 63 -111.65 44.97 -6.70
CA ARG A 63 -111.28 43.74 -5.99
C ARG A 63 -111.07 43.98 -4.50
N THR A 64 -110.29 44.99 -4.13
CA THR A 64 -110.01 45.32 -2.72
C THR A 64 -111.25 45.87 -2.00
N ALA A 65 -112.22 46.40 -2.74
CA ALA A 65 -113.48 46.92 -2.20
C ALA A 65 -114.55 45.85 -1.97
N ILE A 66 -114.31 44.57 -2.33
CA ILE A 66 -115.26 43.48 -2.05
C ILE A 66 -115.42 43.36 -0.52
N PRO A 67 -116.63 43.59 0.02
CA PRO A 67 -116.87 43.48 1.46
C PRO A 67 -116.85 42.01 1.86
N ALA A 68 -116.08 41.67 2.90
CA ALA A 68 -115.94 40.31 3.43
C ALA A 68 -115.77 39.22 2.33
N PRO A 69 -114.70 39.28 1.51
CA PRO A 69 -114.50 38.32 0.43
C PRO A 69 -114.42 36.89 1.00
N ALA A 70 -115.09 35.94 0.35
CA ALA A 70 -114.99 34.54 0.74
C ALA A 70 -113.57 34.01 0.52
N THR A 71 -113.09 33.15 1.42
CA THR A 71 -111.85 32.42 1.20
C THR A 71 -111.96 31.60 -0.09
N SER A 72 -110.91 31.63 -0.89
CA SER A 72 -110.83 31.07 -2.26
C SER A 72 -111.67 31.80 -3.31
N LEU A 73 -112.15 33.03 -3.04
CA LEU A 73 -112.80 33.86 -4.06
C LEU A 73 -111.79 34.22 -5.16
N LEU A 74 -111.98 33.68 -6.36
CA LEU A 74 -111.14 33.92 -7.53
C LEU A 74 -111.68 35.08 -8.36
N VAL A 75 -110.82 36.03 -8.72
CA VAL A 75 -111.12 37.16 -9.60
C VAL A 75 -110.00 37.37 -10.60
N PHE A 76 -110.31 38.01 -11.73
CA PHE A 76 -109.30 38.50 -12.64
C PHE A 76 -109.15 40.02 -12.44
N ASP A 77 -107.97 40.45 -12.00
CA ASP A 77 -107.67 41.88 -11.81
C ASP A 77 -107.19 42.47 -13.14
N SER A 78 -107.97 43.38 -13.72
CA SER A 78 -107.68 43.99 -15.02
C SER A 78 -106.60 45.08 -14.97
N ASN A 79 -106.21 45.57 -13.79
CA ASN A 79 -105.07 46.49 -13.67
C ASN A 79 -103.75 45.72 -13.68
N THR A 80 -103.68 44.59 -13.00
CA THR A 80 -102.48 43.74 -12.98
C THR A 80 -102.46 42.71 -14.11
N ASN A 81 -103.59 42.54 -14.82
CA ASN A 81 -103.82 41.52 -15.85
C ASN A 81 -103.48 40.09 -15.37
N SER A 82 -103.85 39.78 -14.13
CA SER A 82 -103.53 38.52 -13.49
C SER A 82 -104.70 37.97 -12.67
N PHE A 83 -104.67 36.66 -12.42
CA PHE A 83 -105.63 36.01 -11.54
C PHE A 83 -105.22 36.19 -10.08
N TRP A 84 -106.20 36.52 -9.26
CA TRP A 84 -106.04 36.65 -7.81
C TRP A 84 -107.10 35.84 -7.11
N PHE A 85 -106.73 35.20 -6.00
CA PHE A 85 -107.70 34.60 -5.10
C PHE A 85 -107.57 35.20 -3.70
N TYR A 86 -108.68 35.24 -2.96
CA TYR A 86 -108.65 35.68 -1.57
C TYR A 86 -108.28 34.52 -0.64
N GLY A 87 -107.15 34.60 0.05
CA GLY A 87 -106.64 33.56 0.93
C GLY A 87 -107.24 33.56 2.35
N GLY A 88 -108.20 34.44 2.64
CA GLY A 88 -108.80 34.65 3.97
C GLY A 88 -108.27 35.91 4.67
N ALA A 89 -108.79 36.19 5.87
CA ALA A 89 -108.52 37.45 6.60
C ALA A 89 -107.03 37.71 6.92
N GLY A 90 -106.17 36.68 6.93
CA GLY A 90 -104.73 36.81 7.12
C GLY A 90 -103.97 37.12 5.83
N PRO A 91 -103.94 36.19 4.85
CA PRO A 91 -103.16 36.37 3.61
C PRO A 91 -103.70 37.49 2.71
N GLY A 92 -104.98 37.86 2.86
CA GLY A 92 -105.64 38.83 2.00
C GLY A 92 -105.75 38.33 0.56
N TRP A 93 -105.68 39.25 -0.41
CA TRP A 93 -105.63 38.91 -1.82
C TRP A 93 -104.25 38.39 -2.23
N ILE A 94 -104.18 37.17 -2.77
CA ILE A 94 -102.96 36.51 -3.24
C ILE A 94 -102.96 36.43 -4.76
N GLU A 95 -101.86 36.85 -5.38
CA GLU A 95 -101.67 36.77 -6.83
C GLU A 95 -101.19 35.38 -7.21
N ILE A 96 -101.78 34.77 -8.24
CA ILE A 96 -101.41 33.42 -8.65
C ILE A 96 -100.16 33.45 -9.55
N ILE A 97 -100.09 34.39 -10.50
CA ILE A 97 -98.91 34.66 -11.36
C ILE A 97 -98.96 36.13 -11.81
N ALA A 98 -97.91 36.91 -11.54
CA ALA A 98 -97.71 38.23 -12.13
C ALA A 98 -97.17 38.08 -13.57
N GLY A 99 -97.80 38.73 -14.55
CA GLY A 99 -97.48 38.56 -15.99
C GLY A 99 -96.07 38.96 -16.44
N SER A 100 -95.23 39.53 -15.56
CA SER A 100 -93.95 40.16 -15.93
C SER A 100 -92.71 39.69 -15.12
N ASN A 101 -92.85 38.77 -14.15
CA ASN A 101 -91.72 38.34 -13.29
C ASN A 101 -91.27 36.89 -13.52
N ASN A 102 -91.39 36.38 -14.75
CA ASN A 102 -90.95 35.04 -15.07
C ASN A 102 -89.46 35.03 -15.48
N LEU A 103 -88.58 35.25 -14.50
CA LEU A 103 -87.13 35.30 -14.74
C LEU A 103 -86.54 33.94 -15.12
N TRP A 104 -87.25 32.83 -14.93
CA TRP A 104 -86.84 31.50 -15.37
C TRP A 104 -87.70 31.07 -16.57
N ALA A 105 -87.10 31.13 -17.76
CA ALA A 105 -87.71 30.71 -19.01
C ALA A 105 -87.31 29.27 -19.34
N LYS A 106 -88.21 28.54 -20.00
CA LYS A 106 -87.93 27.22 -20.57
C LYS A 106 -87.68 27.37 -22.08
N ASN A 107 -86.59 26.82 -22.60
CA ASN A 107 -86.37 26.66 -24.03
C ASN A 107 -85.95 25.22 -24.31
N GLY A 108 -86.77 24.47 -25.05
CA GLY A 108 -86.56 23.03 -25.24
C GLY A 108 -86.55 22.27 -23.90
N ASN A 109 -85.48 21.53 -23.63
CA ASN A 109 -85.28 20.79 -22.38
C ASN A 109 -84.60 21.64 -21.29
N ASP A 110 -84.20 22.87 -21.60
CA ASP A 110 -83.42 23.72 -20.71
C ASP A 110 -84.30 24.74 -20.00
N ILE A 111 -83.98 25.01 -18.73
CA ILE A 111 -84.52 26.15 -17.97
C ILE A 111 -83.37 27.13 -17.76
N TYR A 112 -83.56 28.39 -18.17
CA TYR A 112 -82.54 29.43 -18.11
C TYR A 112 -83.11 30.73 -17.55
N ASN A 113 -82.24 31.54 -16.92
CA ASN A 113 -82.65 32.83 -16.38
C ASN A 113 -82.55 33.93 -17.45
N THR A 114 -83.56 34.79 -17.57
CA THR A 114 -83.61 35.88 -18.56
C THR A 114 -83.04 37.21 -18.07
N ASN A 115 -82.57 37.28 -16.82
CA ASN A 115 -81.90 38.45 -16.27
C ASN A 115 -80.49 38.63 -16.88
N SER A 116 -80.13 39.86 -17.25
CA SER A 116 -78.78 40.22 -17.69
C SER A 116 -77.80 40.48 -16.53
N ALA A 117 -78.28 40.48 -15.29
CA ALA A 117 -77.51 40.63 -14.07
C ALA A 117 -77.25 39.29 -13.34
N ASN A 118 -76.55 39.36 -12.20
CA ASN A 118 -76.17 38.20 -11.39
C ASN A 118 -77.40 37.42 -10.86
N VAL A 119 -77.40 36.08 -11.01
CA VAL A 119 -78.41 35.18 -10.45
C VAL A 119 -77.84 34.50 -9.21
N GLY A 120 -78.52 34.60 -8.06
CA GLY A 120 -78.16 33.90 -6.82
C GLY A 120 -79.26 32.92 -6.38
N ILE A 121 -78.92 31.65 -6.15
CA ILE A 121 -79.90 30.63 -5.70
C ILE A 121 -79.79 30.43 -4.20
N GLY A 122 -80.73 31.01 -3.45
CA GLY A 122 -81.06 30.66 -2.07
C GLY A 122 -81.30 31.87 -1.16
N THR A 123 -82.26 31.69 -0.25
CA THR A 123 -82.93 32.66 0.65
C THR A 123 -82.27 34.02 0.92
N GLY A 124 -83.04 35.06 0.57
CA GLY A 124 -82.71 36.47 0.68
C GLY A 124 -82.59 36.94 2.11
N THR A 125 -81.41 37.43 2.47
CA THR A 125 -81.11 38.87 2.62
C THR A 125 -79.61 38.94 2.88
N THR A 126 -78.88 39.74 2.10
CA THR A 126 -77.40 39.75 1.98
C THR A 126 -76.78 38.43 1.49
N ILE A 127 -76.79 38.24 0.17
CA ILE A 127 -76.05 37.16 -0.49
C ILE A 127 -74.55 37.43 -0.32
N LYS A 128 -73.87 36.62 0.49
CA LYS A 128 -72.40 36.61 0.57
C LYS A 128 -71.76 35.32 0.05
N ALA A 129 -72.52 34.28 -0.34
CA ALA A 129 -72.10 33.18 -1.24
C ALA A 129 -73.22 32.15 -1.47
N LYS A 130 -73.70 32.00 -2.72
CA LYS A 130 -74.47 30.87 -3.31
C LYS A 130 -74.19 30.86 -4.84
N PHE A 131 -74.35 29.72 -5.55
CA PHE A 131 -74.03 29.52 -6.98
C PHE A 131 -74.24 30.79 -7.81
N HIS A 132 -73.14 31.44 -8.19
CA HIS A 132 -73.10 32.73 -8.86
C HIS A 132 -72.46 32.54 -10.23
N VAL A 133 -73.27 32.73 -11.27
CA VAL A 133 -72.80 32.76 -12.66
C VAL A 133 -72.61 34.22 -13.05
N LEU A 134 -71.37 34.62 -13.28
CA LEU A 134 -71.01 35.95 -13.77
C LEU A 134 -71.19 36.01 -15.30
N ALA A 135 -71.42 37.21 -15.85
CA ALA A 135 -71.66 37.46 -17.28
C ALA A 135 -70.61 36.87 -18.25
N ASN A 136 -69.43 36.49 -17.75
CA ASN A 136 -68.30 35.95 -18.53
C ASN A 136 -68.12 34.43 -18.38
N ASN A 137 -69.20 33.66 -18.19
CA ASN A 137 -69.21 32.20 -18.02
C ASN A 137 -68.37 31.69 -16.82
N SER A 138 -68.17 32.52 -15.81
CA SER A 138 -67.47 32.14 -14.58
C SER A 138 -68.45 31.64 -13.53
N VAL A 139 -68.08 30.55 -12.84
CA VAL A 139 -68.84 29.98 -11.72
C VAL A 139 -68.01 30.14 -10.45
N VAL A 140 -68.56 30.81 -9.44
CA VAL A 140 -67.94 30.96 -8.12
C VAL A 140 -68.81 30.28 -7.06
N PHE A 141 -68.19 29.42 -6.25
CA PHE A 141 -68.72 28.95 -4.97
C PHE A 141 -67.88 29.59 -3.85
N GLY A 142 -68.49 30.49 -3.10
CA GLY A 142 -67.81 31.31 -2.08
C GLY A 142 -68.09 32.81 -2.29
N PRO A 143 -67.62 33.67 -1.39
CA PRO A 143 -67.83 35.12 -1.49
C PRO A 143 -67.08 35.73 -2.67
N ASP A 144 -67.77 36.63 -3.39
CA ASP A 144 -67.26 37.41 -4.52
C ASP A 144 -66.45 38.65 -4.08
N SER A 145 -65.94 38.64 -2.85
CA SER A 145 -65.17 39.76 -2.29
C SER A 145 -63.75 39.33 -1.97
N ASN A 146 -62.78 40.14 -2.38
CA ASN A 146 -61.34 39.97 -2.10
C ASN A 146 -60.98 40.15 -0.61
N THR A 147 -61.95 40.05 0.32
CA THR A 147 -61.69 40.16 1.75
C THR A 147 -60.88 38.96 2.27
N LEU A 148 -59.94 39.26 3.16
CA LEU A 148 -58.99 38.34 3.76
C LEU A 148 -59.67 37.09 4.36
N GLY A 149 -59.19 35.89 4.04
CA GLY A 149 -59.59 34.64 4.72
C GLY A 149 -60.74 33.88 4.07
N ASN A 150 -61.24 34.33 2.92
CA ASN A 150 -62.35 33.67 2.23
C ASN A 150 -61.88 32.47 1.39
N SER A 151 -62.45 31.30 1.66
CA SER A 151 -62.35 30.11 0.80
C SER A 151 -63.30 30.23 -0.40
N ARG A 152 -62.81 29.94 -1.60
CA ARG A 152 -63.61 29.94 -2.83
C ARG A 152 -63.18 28.83 -3.80
N PHE A 153 -64.15 28.29 -4.53
CA PHE A 153 -63.96 27.52 -5.76
C PHE A 153 -64.38 28.40 -6.93
N TRP A 154 -63.50 28.66 -7.88
CA TRP A 154 -63.72 29.61 -8.97
C TRP A 154 -63.25 29.04 -10.30
N PHE A 155 -64.20 28.85 -11.21
CA PHE A 155 -63.90 28.63 -12.61
C PHE A 155 -63.85 29.97 -13.36
N VAL A 156 -62.72 30.29 -13.97
CA VAL A 156 -62.45 31.52 -14.73
C VAL A 156 -62.70 31.23 -16.21
N GLY A 157 -63.93 31.45 -16.68
CA GLY A 157 -64.35 31.07 -18.03
C GLY A 157 -63.48 31.67 -19.14
N GLY A 158 -63.17 32.96 -19.06
CA GLY A 158 -62.32 33.64 -20.06
C GLY A 158 -60.86 33.18 -20.12
N LYS A 159 -60.42 32.33 -19.20
CA LYS A 159 -59.05 31.78 -19.17
C LYS A 159 -59.02 30.25 -19.10
N ASN A 160 -60.16 29.56 -19.07
CA ASN A 160 -60.25 28.13 -18.77
C ASN A 160 -59.45 27.73 -17.51
N ALA A 161 -59.44 28.60 -16.49
CA ALA A 161 -58.62 28.39 -15.30
C ALA A 161 -59.47 27.98 -14.09
N LEU A 162 -58.93 27.14 -13.23
CA LEU A 162 -59.59 26.70 -11.99
C LEU A 162 -58.80 27.20 -10.77
N ARG A 163 -59.51 27.78 -9.80
CA ARG A 163 -58.95 28.23 -8.51
C ARG A 163 -59.74 27.63 -7.36
N ILE A 164 -59.06 26.99 -6.41
CA ILE A 164 -59.67 26.34 -5.25
C ILE A 164 -58.85 26.69 -4.00
N GLY A 165 -59.42 27.36 -3.01
CA GLY A 165 -58.71 27.67 -1.77
C GLY A 165 -58.99 29.07 -1.26
N THR A 166 -58.09 29.56 -0.41
CA THR A 166 -58.25 30.81 0.35
C THR A 166 -57.48 31.97 -0.27
N HIS A 167 -58.14 33.13 -0.34
CA HIS A 167 -57.48 34.39 -0.67
C HIS A 167 -57.08 35.13 0.63
N VAL A 168 -55.79 35.43 0.80
CA VAL A 168 -55.26 36.04 2.03
C VAL A 168 -54.25 37.14 1.68
N ASP A 169 -54.69 38.40 1.56
CA ASP A 169 -53.81 39.57 1.37
C ASP A 169 -52.90 39.88 2.59
N ILE A 170 -51.80 39.15 2.78
CA ILE A 170 -50.70 39.43 3.72
C ILE A 170 -49.41 38.73 3.26
N PRO A 171 -48.24 39.01 3.89
CA PRO A 171 -47.33 40.12 3.64
C PRO A 171 -46.55 40.03 2.30
N PHE A 172 -46.68 38.96 1.52
CA PHE A 172 -45.77 38.68 0.39
C PHE A 172 -46.28 39.13 -1.00
N GLY A 173 -47.32 39.97 -1.03
CA GLY A 173 -47.78 40.66 -2.24
C GLY A 173 -49.30 40.56 -2.44
N PRO A 174 -49.99 41.66 -2.74
CA PRO A 174 -51.43 41.64 -3.02
C PRO A 174 -51.73 41.01 -4.39
N GLY A 175 -52.95 40.48 -4.55
CA GLY A 175 -53.51 40.21 -5.87
C GLY A 175 -53.10 38.88 -6.50
N ALA A 176 -52.70 37.87 -5.73
CA ALA A 176 -52.32 36.56 -6.28
C ALA A 176 -53.38 35.95 -7.22
N TRP A 177 -54.66 36.24 -6.96
CA TRP A 177 -55.80 35.78 -7.76
C TRP A 177 -56.43 36.89 -8.61
N ASP A 178 -55.74 38.02 -8.78
CA ASP A 178 -56.15 39.05 -9.73
C ASP A 178 -56.17 38.46 -11.14
N TYR A 179 -57.08 38.96 -11.97
CA TYR A 179 -57.21 38.47 -13.33
C TYR A 179 -55.88 38.54 -14.10
N ALA A 180 -55.03 39.55 -13.85
CA ALA A 180 -53.69 39.67 -14.45
C ALA A 180 -52.71 38.55 -14.03
N ASN A 181 -52.91 37.96 -12.85
CA ASN A 181 -52.05 36.94 -12.25
C ASN A 181 -52.57 35.51 -12.46
N ILE A 182 -53.56 35.33 -13.34
CA ILE A 182 -54.15 34.05 -13.72
C ILE A 182 -53.74 33.73 -15.16
N GLY A 183 -53.08 32.60 -15.38
CA GLY A 183 -52.72 32.10 -16.71
C GLY A 183 -53.86 31.37 -17.41
N PHE A 184 -53.79 31.27 -18.73
CA PHE A 184 -54.74 30.47 -19.52
C PHE A 184 -54.55 28.97 -19.21
N ASN A 185 -55.64 28.19 -19.18
CA ASN A 185 -55.67 26.75 -18.91
C ASN A 185 -54.95 26.35 -17.60
N SER A 186 -54.97 27.22 -16.58
CA SER A 186 -54.16 27.05 -15.36
C SER A 186 -54.96 26.51 -14.16
N LEU A 187 -54.30 25.79 -13.26
CA LEU A 187 -54.87 25.28 -12.01
C LEU A 187 -54.16 25.88 -10.79
N GLY A 188 -54.90 26.50 -9.88
CA GLY A 188 -54.39 26.99 -8.60
C GLY A 188 -55.18 26.39 -7.43
N VAL A 189 -54.51 25.68 -6.52
CA VAL A 189 -55.13 25.05 -5.35
C VAL A 189 -54.39 25.47 -4.07
N GLY A 190 -55.10 25.87 -3.02
CA GLY A 190 -54.55 26.37 -1.76
C GLY A 190 -54.52 27.91 -1.69
N SER A 191 -53.63 28.49 -0.88
CA SER A 191 -53.69 29.93 -0.56
C SER A 191 -52.69 30.78 -1.36
N ASN A 192 -53.11 31.95 -1.86
CA ASN A 192 -52.23 32.96 -2.47
C ASN A 192 -51.25 32.49 -3.56
N ASN A 193 -51.60 31.45 -4.31
CA ASN A 193 -50.79 31.04 -5.44
C ASN A 193 -50.97 32.02 -6.62
N LYS A 194 -49.85 32.57 -7.12
CA LYS A 194 -49.78 33.49 -8.27
C LYS A 194 -49.44 32.70 -9.53
N ILE A 195 -50.49 32.19 -10.20
CA ILE A 195 -50.35 31.21 -11.28
C ILE A 195 -50.60 31.86 -12.63
N MET A 196 -49.54 32.45 -13.22
CA MET A 196 -49.62 33.36 -14.38
C MET A 196 -49.34 32.66 -15.72
N GLY A 197 -48.56 31.58 -15.71
CA GLY A 197 -48.17 30.87 -16.93
C GLY A 197 -49.30 30.10 -17.60
N ILE A 198 -49.23 29.96 -18.93
CA ILE A 198 -50.20 29.16 -19.70
C ILE A 198 -50.03 27.67 -19.34
N GLY A 199 -51.13 26.96 -19.04
CA GLY A 199 -51.10 25.54 -18.66
C GLY A 199 -50.42 25.27 -17.31
N SER A 200 -50.17 26.30 -16.50
CA SER A 200 -49.40 26.18 -15.27
C SER A 200 -50.23 25.69 -14.08
N ILE A 201 -49.55 25.06 -13.12
CA ILE A 201 -50.19 24.44 -11.94
C ILE A 201 -49.51 24.92 -10.66
N GLY A 202 -50.30 25.49 -9.74
CA GLY A 202 -49.87 25.83 -8.39
C GLY A 202 -50.68 25.09 -7.34
N ILE A 203 -50.03 24.39 -6.41
CA ILE A 203 -50.72 23.67 -5.33
C ILE A 203 -50.02 23.94 -4.00
N GLY A 204 -50.75 24.40 -2.99
CA GLY A 204 -50.21 24.76 -1.68
C GLY A 204 -50.34 26.26 -1.43
N ASP A 205 -49.32 26.88 -0.86
CA ASP A 205 -49.39 28.25 -0.38
C ASP A 205 -48.29 29.14 -0.99
N TYR A 206 -48.66 30.35 -1.43
CA TYR A 206 -47.72 31.38 -1.93
C TYR A 206 -46.79 30.92 -3.07
N ASN A 207 -47.22 29.95 -3.89
CA ASN A 207 -46.42 29.54 -5.03
C ASN A 207 -46.61 30.51 -6.20
N GLN A 208 -45.56 30.71 -6.99
CA GLN A 208 -45.59 31.55 -8.18
C GLN A 208 -45.16 30.77 -9.42
N THR A 209 -45.95 30.86 -10.48
CA THR A 209 -45.61 30.31 -11.80
C THR A 209 -45.71 31.39 -12.85
N THR A 210 -44.71 31.48 -13.73
CA THR A 210 -44.58 32.61 -14.68
C THR A 210 -44.73 32.20 -16.14
N GLU A 211 -43.93 31.25 -16.63
CA GLU A 211 -43.92 30.82 -18.04
C GLU A 211 -44.85 29.63 -18.35
N GLU A 212 -44.99 29.29 -19.63
CA GLU A 212 -45.78 28.15 -20.09
C GLU A 212 -45.35 26.82 -19.45
N GLY A 213 -46.34 26.00 -19.06
CA GLY A 213 -46.15 24.62 -18.60
C GLY A 213 -45.43 24.49 -17.25
N THR A 214 -45.37 25.56 -16.46
CA THR A 214 -44.70 25.59 -15.16
C THR A 214 -45.55 24.98 -14.05
N ALA A 215 -44.91 24.34 -13.07
CA ALA A 215 -45.62 23.81 -11.90
C ALA A 215 -44.88 24.09 -10.59
N ALA A 216 -45.61 24.48 -9.54
CA ALA A 216 -45.05 24.84 -8.24
C ALA A 216 -45.91 24.31 -7.09
N PHE A 217 -45.36 23.41 -6.27
CA PHE A 217 -46.10 22.70 -5.21
C PHE A 217 -45.49 22.94 -3.81
N GLY A 218 -46.31 23.17 -2.78
CA GLY A 218 -45.86 23.37 -1.40
C GLY A 218 -45.93 24.82 -0.95
N TRP A 219 -44.93 25.32 -0.22
CA TRP A 219 -44.92 26.69 0.30
C TRP A 219 -43.82 27.57 -0.33
N LEU A 220 -44.19 28.76 -0.82
CA LEU A 220 -43.25 29.79 -1.32
C LEU A 220 -42.34 29.33 -2.47
N ASN A 221 -42.82 28.45 -3.35
CA ASN A 221 -42.00 28.01 -4.49
C ASN A 221 -42.22 28.89 -5.73
N HIS A 222 -41.18 29.10 -6.53
CA HIS A 222 -41.18 29.97 -7.70
C HIS A 222 -40.67 29.22 -8.94
N SER A 223 -41.58 28.85 -9.84
CA SER A 223 -41.25 28.26 -11.14
C SER A 223 -41.34 29.32 -12.22
N VAL A 224 -40.20 29.82 -12.67
CA VAL A 224 -40.11 30.95 -13.61
C VAL A 224 -40.01 30.48 -15.04
N GLY A 225 -38.99 29.68 -15.39
CA GLY A 225 -38.69 29.34 -16.79
C GLY A 225 -39.65 28.33 -17.40
N ARG A 226 -39.71 28.24 -18.74
CA ARG A 226 -40.66 27.38 -19.46
C ARG A 226 -40.53 25.91 -19.05
N GLY A 227 -41.63 25.25 -18.73
CA GLY A 227 -41.62 23.85 -18.29
C GLY A 227 -40.89 23.60 -16.96
N SER A 228 -40.59 24.63 -16.17
CA SER A 228 -39.91 24.49 -14.88
C SER A 228 -40.82 23.93 -13.79
N PHE A 229 -40.22 23.22 -12.84
CA PHE A 229 -40.93 22.55 -11.75
C PHE A 229 -40.29 22.84 -10.40
N THR A 230 -41.10 23.25 -9.43
CA THR A 230 -40.63 23.42 -8.05
C THR A 230 -41.54 22.70 -7.06
N THR A 231 -40.96 22.08 -6.03
CA THR A 231 -41.75 21.47 -4.96
C THR A 231 -41.05 21.51 -3.61
N GLY A 232 -41.82 21.73 -2.54
CA GLY A 232 -41.35 21.80 -1.15
C GLY A 232 -41.50 23.19 -0.55
N TYR A 233 -40.45 23.73 0.05
CA TYR A 233 -40.41 25.01 0.74
C TYR A 233 -39.37 25.94 0.10
N LEU A 234 -39.77 27.16 -0.29
CA LEU A 234 -38.87 28.24 -0.73
C LEU A 234 -37.91 27.84 -1.87
N ASN A 235 -38.36 27.04 -2.84
CA ASN A 235 -37.52 26.66 -3.98
C ASN A 235 -37.75 27.59 -5.17
N THR A 236 -36.71 27.81 -5.98
CA THR A 236 -36.79 28.66 -7.18
C THR A 236 -36.18 27.95 -8.39
N ALA A 237 -36.90 27.91 -9.52
CA ALA A 237 -36.44 27.37 -10.80
C ALA A 237 -36.50 28.46 -11.88
N ASN A 238 -35.35 29.07 -12.20
CA ASN A 238 -35.26 30.33 -12.96
C ASN A 238 -35.12 30.17 -14.48
N ARG A 239 -34.84 28.98 -14.99
CA ARG A 239 -34.57 28.73 -16.42
C ARG A 239 -35.50 27.66 -17.00
N ASP A 240 -35.49 27.56 -18.32
CA ASP A 240 -36.30 26.58 -19.04
C ASP A 240 -35.89 25.15 -18.62
N TRP A 241 -36.90 24.30 -18.45
CA TRP A 241 -36.74 22.90 -18.03
C TRP A 241 -35.97 22.69 -16.72
N SER A 242 -35.88 23.74 -15.90
CA SER A 242 -35.18 23.69 -14.61
C SER A 242 -36.09 23.19 -13.49
N GLN A 243 -35.51 22.47 -12.53
CA GLN A 243 -36.27 21.85 -11.43
C GLN A 243 -35.63 22.14 -10.08
N ALA A 244 -36.42 22.46 -9.05
CA ALA A 244 -35.91 22.67 -7.68
C ALA A 244 -36.80 22.01 -6.62
N ILE A 245 -36.23 21.11 -5.80
CA ILE A 245 -36.99 20.20 -4.93
C ILE A 245 -36.42 20.19 -3.50
N GLY A 246 -37.24 20.47 -2.49
CA GLY A 246 -36.84 20.35 -1.07
C GLY A 246 -37.00 21.65 -0.30
N TYR A 247 -35.94 22.12 0.38
CA TYR A 247 -35.95 23.33 1.20
C TYR A 247 -34.95 24.37 0.68
N SER A 248 -35.40 25.57 0.33
CA SER A 248 -34.56 26.73 0.01
C SER A 248 -33.56 26.53 -1.15
N ASN A 249 -33.90 25.73 -2.17
CA ASN A 249 -33.00 25.47 -3.30
C ASN A 249 -33.23 26.42 -4.47
N THR A 250 -32.18 26.68 -5.25
CA THR A 250 -32.29 27.53 -6.46
C THR A 250 -31.62 26.90 -7.68
N THR A 251 -32.37 26.75 -8.76
CA THR A 251 -31.88 26.26 -10.05
C THR A 251 -31.83 27.40 -11.06
N HIS A 252 -30.64 27.69 -11.58
CA HIS A 252 -30.35 28.76 -12.54
C HIS A 252 -29.80 28.28 -13.88
N GLY A 253 -29.49 26.99 -14.02
CA GLY A 253 -29.15 26.38 -15.30
C GLY A 253 -30.37 25.88 -16.05
N GLU A 254 -30.34 25.96 -17.38
CA GLU A 254 -31.31 25.28 -18.25
C GLU A 254 -31.14 23.76 -18.14
N TRP A 255 -32.21 22.97 -18.25
CA TRP A 255 -32.20 21.49 -18.09
C TRP A 255 -31.57 20.98 -16.78
N SER A 256 -31.59 21.79 -15.73
CA SER A 256 -30.87 21.52 -14.49
C SER A 256 -31.81 21.11 -13.35
N LEU A 257 -31.27 20.43 -12.34
CA LEU A 257 -32.03 20.00 -11.16
C LEU A 257 -31.25 20.28 -9.88
N THR A 258 -31.92 20.95 -8.93
CA THR A 258 -31.40 21.14 -7.57
C THR A 258 -32.30 20.46 -6.55
N GLY A 259 -31.73 19.83 -5.54
CA GLY A 259 -32.50 19.40 -4.39
C GLY A 259 -31.76 19.28 -3.06
N GLY A 260 -32.52 19.00 -2.01
CA GLY A 260 -32.02 18.95 -0.63
C GLY A 260 -32.31 20.23 0.15
N ASN A 261 -31.31 20.79 0.84
CA ASN A 261 -31.45 21.98 1.68
C ASN A 261 -30.43 23.06 1.28
N GLY A 262 -30.89 24.20 0.77
CA GLY A 262 -30.05 25.37 0.54
C GLY A 262 -29.04 25.22 -0.61
N SER A 263 -29.31 24.37 -1.60
CA SER A 263 -28.39 24.06 -2.69
C SER A 263 -28.65 24.88 -3.95
N PHE A 264 -27.66 24.90 -4.87
CA PHE A 264 -27.67 25.71 -6.08
C PHE A 264 -27.13 24.98 -7.31
N ALA A 265 -27.85 25.03 -8.44
CA ALA A 265 -27.38 24.55 -9.75
C ALA A 265 -27.34 25.71 -10.76
N TRP A 266 -26.14 26.25 -11.02
CA TRP A 266 -25.90 27.41 -11.90
C TRP A 266 -25.44 27.04 -13.31
N GLY A 267 -24.81 25.88 -13.48
CA GLY A 267 -24.39 25.40 -14.80
C GLY A 267 -25.59 24.85 -15.59
N GLN A 268 -25.57 24.97 -16.91
CA GLN A 268 -26.51 24.32 -17.81
C GLN A 268 -26.38 22.80 -17.72
N ALA A 269 -27.50 22.08 -17.78
CA ALA A 269 -27.60 20.64 -17.56
C ALA A 269 -26.90 20.17 -16.27
N SER A 270 -26.85 21.02 -15.22
CA SER A 270 -26.19 20.68 -13.97
C SER A 270 -27.14 20.08 -12.94
N PHE A 271 -26.59 19.28 -12.03
CA PHE A 271 -27.32 18.60 -10.98
C PHE A 271 -26.67 18.91 -9.63
N ALA A 272 -27.42 19.36 -8.63
CA ALA A 272 -26.91 19.64 -7.29
C ALA A 272 -27.87 19.09 -6.23
N PHE A 273 -27.45 18.10 -5.45
CA PHE A 273 -28.33 17.48 -4.46
C PHE A 273 -27.63 17.26 -3.11
N GLY A 274 -28.13 17.88 -2.06
CA GLY A 274 -27.53 17.79 -0.73
C GLY A 274 -27.79 19.01 0.15
N THR A 275 -26.90 19.26 1.10
CA THR A 275 -26.99 20.41 2.01
C THR A 275 -25.98 21.49 1.63
N ALA A 276 -26.46 22.66 1.22
CA ALA A 276 -25.65 23.80 0.86
C ALA A 276 -24.56 23.47 -0.19
N VAL A 277 -24.93 22.68 -1.21
CA VAL A 277 -24.02 22.35 -2.33
C VAL A 277 -24.26 23.25 -3.53
N THR A 278 -23.25 23.40 -4.39
CA THR A 278 -23.29 24.27 -5.56
C THR A 278 -22.64 23.57 -6.77
N SER A 279 -23.39 23.44 -7.86
CA SER A 279 -22.89 23.06 -9.18
C SER A 279 -22.82 24.30 -10.09
N ASN A 280 -21.62 24.75 -10.47
CA ASN A 280 -21.41 26.03 -11.18
C ASN A 280 -20.83 25.91 -12.59
N SER A 281 -20.75 24.68 -13.13
CA SER A 281 -20.18 24.36 -14.43
C SER A 281 -21.20 23.57 -15.26
N GLU A 282 -21.18 23.71 -16.58
CA GLU A 282 -22.04 22.91 -17.48
C GLU A 282 -21.87 21.40 -17.22
N ASN A 283 -22.96 20.63 -17.20
CA ASN A 283 -22.99 19.17 -16.95
C ASN A 283 -22.41 18.73 -15.59
N MET A 284 -22.16 19.65 -14.67
CA MET A 284 -21.61 19.33 -13.34
C MET A 284 -22.66 18.66 -12.46
N THR A 285 -22.29 17.53 -11.86
CA THR A 285 -23.07 16.82 -10.85
C THR A 285 -22.42 16.99 -9.47
N THR A 286 -23.17 17.45 -8.48
CA THR A 286 -22.68 17.64 -7.10
C THR A 286 -23.58 16.97 -6.08
N PHE A 287 -22.96 16.20 -5.17
CA PHE A 287 -23.61 15.59 -4.01
C PHE A 287 -22.96 16.01 -2.69
N GLY A 288 -23.63 15.72 -1.56
CA GLY A 288 -23.03 15.78 -0.22
C GLY A 288 -23.39 17.05 0.56
N ALA A 289 -22.42 17.62 1.27
CA ALA A 289 -22.62 18.81 2.09
C ALA A 289 -21.49 19.83 1.92
N TYR A 290 -21.85 21.11 1.84
CA TYR A 290 -20.93 22.25 1.88
C TYR A 290 -19.68 22.06 0.98
N ASN A 291 -19.90 21.79 -0.31
CA ASN A 291 -18.79 21.64 -1.26
C ASN A 291 -18.06 22.98 -1.47
N ASP A 292 -16.74 22.93 -1.67
CA ASP A 292 -15.97 24.11 -2.07
C ASP A 292 -16.15 24.36 -3.57
N SER A 293 -17.03 25.29 -3.91
CA SER A 293 -17.31 25.74 -5.27
C SER A 293 -16.59 27.03 -5.65
N ALA A 294 -15.89 27.68 -4.72
CA ALA A 294 -15.30 29.01 -4.94
C ALA A 294 -14.22 28.98 -6.04
N GLN A 295 -13.45 27.90 -6.09
CA GLN A 295 -12.41 27.71 -7.10
C GLN A 295 -12.96 27.60 -8.53
N TYR A 296 -14.26 27.31 -8.67
CA TYR A 296 -14.93 27.14 -9.95
C TYR A 296 -16.00 28.23 -10.18
N ALA A 297 -16.01 29.31 -9.38
CA ALA A 297 -17.04 30.36 -9.46
C ALA A 297 -17.09 31.03 -10.85
N ASN A 298 -15.98 31.01 -11.59
CA ASN A 298 -15.84 31.52 -12.95
C ASN A 298 -15.90 30.44 -14.04
N ALA A 299 -16.31 29.21 -13.70
CA ALA A 299 -16.52 28.15 -14.67
C ALA A 299 -17.56 28.60 -15.71
N ASN A 300 -17.38 28.19 -16.97
CA ASN A 300 -18.34 28.51 -18.01
C ASN A 300 -19.63 27.72 -17.74
N LYS A 301 -20.72 28.46 -17.52
CA LYS A 301 -22.02 27.90 -17.16
C LYS A 301 -22.75 27.27 -18.35
N GLY A 302 -22.28 27.41 -19.59
CA GLY A 302 -22.92 26.86 -20.78
C GLY A 302 -21.95 26.32 -21.82
N SER A 303 -20.73 25.94 -21.43
CA SER A 303 -19.78 25.31 -22.36
C SER A 303 -18.81 24.32 -21.69
N TRP A 304 -18.39 23.30 -22.46
CA TRP A 304 -17.54 22.23 -21.98
C TRP A 304 -16.08 22.68 -21.87
N ILE A 305 -15.66 23.04 -20.66
CA ILE A 305 -14.25 23.35 -20.36
C ILE A 305 -13.59 22.14 -19.71
N ALA A 306 -12.54 21.62 -20.34
CA ALA A 306 -11.88 20.38 -19.92
C ALA A 306 -11.31 20.41 -18.48
N THR A 307 -11.00 21.59 -17.95
CA THR A 307 -10.49 21.79 -16.58
C THR A 307 -11.59 21.99 -15.53
N ASP A 308 -12.85 22.10 -15.93
CA ASP A 308 -13.96 22.30 -15.00
C ASP A 308 -14.44 20.95 -14.42
N PRO A 309 -15.06 20.97 -13.22
CA PRO A 309 -15.63 19.77 -12.62
C PRO A 309 -16.79 19.21 -13.44
N LEU A 310 -16.80 17.88 -13.56
CA LEU A 310 -17.91 17.06 -14.05
C LEU A 310 -18.67 16.42 -12.89
N PHE A 311 -17.97 15.95 -11.86
CA PHE A 311 -18.58 15.32 -10.68
C PHE A 311 -17.86 15.74 -9.39
N VAL A 312 -18.62 16.14 -8.36
CA VAL A 312 -18.09 16.57 -7.06
C VAL A 312 -18.89 15.97 -5.91
N VAL A 313 -18.19 15.55 -4.86
CA VAL A 313 -18.80 15.19 -3.57
C VAL A 313 -18.28 16.14 -2.50
N GLY A 314 -19.16 16.96 -1.95
CA GLY A 314 -18.86 17.85 -0.83
C GLY A 314 -18.86 17.09 0.51
N ASN A 315 -17.86 17.36 1.34
CA ASN A 315 -17.75 16.84 2.71
C ASN A 315 -17.42 17.96 3.72
N GLY A 316 -17.80 19.20 3.40
CA GLY A 316 -17.62 20.31 4.32
C GLY A 316 -18.56 20.18 5.53
N THR A 317 -18.15 20.75 6.65
CA THR A 317 -18.90 20.69 7.92
C THR A 317 -19.73 21.95 8.18
N GLY A 318 -19.60 22.98 7.33
CA GLY A 318 -20.39 24.21 7.43
C GLY A 318 -20.02 25.25 6.37
N SER A 319 -20.72 26.38 6.38
CA SER A 319 -20.55 27.47 5.40
C SER A 319 -19.15 28.09 5.41
N LEU A 320 -18.44 28.05 6.55
CA LEU A 320 -17.07 28.52 6.73
C LEU A 320 -16.01 27.42 6.53
N ALA A 321 -16.43 26.15 6.47
CA ALA A 321 -15.54 24.98 6.38
C ALA A 321 -15.96 24.10 5.20
N LYS A 322 -15.93 24.68 4.01
CA LYS A 322 -16.27 24.00 2.76
C LYS A 322 -15.13 23.09 2.32
N SER A 323 -15.47 21.91 1.80
CA SER A 323 -14.48 20.93 1.34
C SER A 323 -15.06 19.97 0.32
N ASN A 324 -14.21 19.45 -0.56
CA ASN A 324 -14.54 18.44 -1.56
C ASN A 324 -13.80 17.13 -1.27
N ALA A 325 -14.53 16.04 -1.05
CA ALA A 325 -13.97 14.71 -0.90
C ALA A 325 -13.50 14.13 -2.25
N ILE A 326 -14.31 14.30 -3.29
CA ILE A 326 -14.05 13.78 -4.63
C ILE A 326 -14.29 14.89 -5.65
N VAL A 327 -13.40 14.99 -6.64
CA VAL A 327 -13.55 15.87 -7.81
C VAL A 327 -13.13 15.12 -9.06
N LEU A 328 -14.04 14.89 -9.99
CA LEU A 328 -13.73 14.43 -11.35
C LEU A 328 -13.82 15.60 -12.30
N LEU A 329 -12.74 15.91 -13.01
CA LEU A 329 -12.71 16.93 -14.05
C LEU A 329 -13.20 16.38 -15.39
N LYS A 330 -13.70 17.28 -16.25
CA LYS A 330 -14.17 16.96 -17.61
C LYS A 330 -13.10 16.34 -18.51
N ASN A 331 -11.82 16.57 -18.24
CA ASN A 331 -10.69 15.91 -18.93
C ASN A 331 -10.39 14.47 -18.45
N GLY A 332 -11.20 13.93 -17.53
CA GLY A 332 -11.08 12.56 -17.02
C GLY A 332 -10.09 12.39 -15.87
N LYS A 333 -9.60 13.47 -15.27
CA LYS A 333 -8.75 13.40 -14.06
C LYS A 333 -9.60 13.37 -12.79
N LEU A 334 -9.41 12.34 -11.98
CA LEU A 334 -10.06 12.12 -10.69
C LEU A 334 -9.14 12.56 -9.54
N GLY A 335 -9.62 13.48 -8.70
CA GLY A 335 -9.01 13.91 -7.46
C GLY A 335 -9.77 13.38 -6.25
N ILE A 336 -9.06 12.81 -5.27
CA ILE A 336 -9.60 12.45 -3.95
C ILE A 336 -8.90 13.33 -2.91
N GLY A 337 -9.65 14.20 -2.24
CA GLY A 337 -9.10 15.27 -1.40
C GLY A 337 -8.33 16.35 -2.18
N ASN A 338 -8.39 16.34 -3.52
CA ASN A 338 -7.72 17.31 -4.39
C ASN A 338 -8.68 17.91 -5.41
N THR A 339 -8.75 19.23 -5.49
CA THR A 339 -9.57 19.96 -6.47
C THR A 339 -8.89 20.15 -7.83
N LYS A 340 -7.57 20.00 -7.91
CA LYS A 340 -6.76 20.15 -9.13
C LYS A 340 -5.92 18.90 -9.36
N PRO A 341 -6.52 17.77 -9.74
CA PRO A 341 -5.76 16.54 -10.01
C PRO A 341 -4.76 16.73 -11.17
N HIS A 342 -3.50 16.34 -10.95
CA HIS A 342 -2.44 16.44 -11.97
C HIS A 342 -2.36 15.16 -12.83
N ALA A 343 -2.77 14.00 -12.27
CA ALA A 343 -2.83 12.70 -12.92
C ALA A 343 -4.28 12.20 -13.08
N ARG A 344 -4.48 11.08 -13.79
CA ARG A 344 -5.80 10.45 -13.98
C ARG A 344 -6.46 10.06 -12.64
N LEU A 345 -5.66 9.66 -11.66
CA LEU A 345 -6.06 9.51 -10.26
C LEU A 345 -5.02 10.26 -9.40
N HIS A 346 -5.45 11.26 -8.64
CA HIS A 346 -4.62 12.03 -7.71
C HIS A 346 -5.28 12.04 -6.33
N VAL A 347 -4.72 11.31 -5.38
CA VAL A 347 -5.12 11.36 -3.97
C VAL A 347 -4.22 12.36 -3.25
N ALA A 348 -4.79 13.41 -2.65
CA ALA A 348 -4.01 14.44 -1.95
C ALA A 348 -3.84 14.14 -0.46
N GLY A 349 -2.78 14.75 0.11
CA GLY A 349 -2.41 14.62 1.52
C GLY A 349 -1.63 13.34 1.83
N PRO A 350 -1.20 13.15 3.09
CA PRO A 350 -0.48 11.96 3.55
C PRO A 350 -1.40 10.73 3.71
N GLN A 351 -2.44 10.64 2.87
CA GLN A 351 -3.47 9.61 2.97
C GLN A 351 -2.88 8.26 2.54
N THR A 352 -3.28 7.20 3.25
CA THR A 352 -2.93 5.84 2.87
C THR A 352 -3.82 5.39 1.72
N VAL A 353 -3.22 5.00 0.60
CA VAL A 353 -3.96 4.37 -0.52
C VAL A 353 -3.75 2.87 -0.43
N ILE A 354 -4.84 2.14 -0.24
CA ILE A 354 -4.84 0.68 -0.14
C ILE A 354 -5.50 0.12 -1.40
N PHE A 355 -4.83 -0.82 -2.06
CA PHE A 355 -5.44 -1.71 -3.04
C PHE A 355 -5.41 -3.13 -2.45
N GLY A 356 -6.55 -3.68 -2.00
CA GLY A 356 -6.62 -5.02 -1.39
C GLY A 356 -7.73 -5.19 -0.33
N ASN A 357 -7.79 -6.36 0.32
CA ASN A 357 -8.88 -6.74 1.23
C ASN A 357 -8.84 -5.98 2.57
N ASP A 358 -10.01 -5.48 2.97
CA ASP A 358 -10.26 -4.34 3.86
C ASP A 358 -9.90 -4.59 5.33
N SER A 359 -8.83 -3.92 5.77
CA SER A 359 -8.74 -3.10 6.98
C SER A 359 -7.25 -2.88 7.32
N LEU A 360 -6.95 -1.72 7.94
CA LEU A 360 -5.65 -1.49 8.60
C LEU A 360 -5.39 -2.54 9.71
N SER A 361 -6.43 -3.26 10.14
CA SER A 361 -6.42 -4.26 11.21
C SER A 361 -6.50 -5.73 10.75
N SER A 362 -6.83 -6.05 9.49
CA SER A 362 -6.82 -7.44 9.01
C SER A 362 -5.37 -7.86 8.82
N THR A 363 -4.86 -8.55 9.82
CA THR A 363 -3.44 -8.90 10.00
C THR A 363 -2.95 -9.99 9.05
N VAL A 364 -3.77 -10.45 8.10
CA VAL A 364 -3.42 -11.52 7.16
C VAL A 364 -3.94 -11.19 5.76
N GLY A 365 -3.09 -11.40 4.73
CA GLY A 365 -3.49 -11.33 3.32
C GLY A 365 -2.60 -10.47 2.44
N GLN A 366 -2.79 -10.58 1.12
CA GLN A 366 -2.06 -9.81 0.11
C GLN A 366 -2.55 -8.36 0.06
N LYS A 367 -1.61 -7.41 0.10
CA LYS A 367 -1.89 -5.97 0.09
C LYS A 367 -0.86 -5.21 -0.74
N PHE A 368 -1.31 -4.15 -1.39
CA PHE A 368 -0.46 -3.04 -1.82
C PHE A 368 -0.84 -1.80 -1.01
N ILE A 369 0.11 -1.22 -0.28
CA ILE A 369 -0.13 -0.09 0.62
C ILE A 369 0.92 0.99 0.38
N TRP A 370 0.44 2.21 0.14
CA TRP A 370 1.27 3.41 0.19
C TRP A 370 0.95 4.21 1.46
N PHE A 371 1.93 4.38 2.35
CA PHE A 371 1.81 5.22 3.55
C PHE A 371 2.35 6.63 3.25
N GLY A 372 1.45 7.54 2.84
CA GLY A 372 1.84 8.88 2.41
C GLY A 372 2.61 9.70 3.45
N SER A 373 2.24 9.64 4.73
CA SER A 373 2.94 10.36 5.82
C SER A 373 4.38 9.92 6.04
N LYS A 374 4.71 8.67 5.69
CA LYS A 374 6.05 8.10 5.83
C LYS A 374 6.77 7.93 4.50
N GLY A 375 6.15 8.18 3.36
CA GLY A 375 6.75 7.86 2.06
C GLY A 375 7.07 6.36 1.89
N ALA A 376 6.32 5.48 2.55
CA ALA A 376 6.66 4.07 2.66
C ALA A 376 5.75 3.21 1.77
N LEU A 377 6.33 2.23 1.06
CA LEU A 377 5.62 1.35 0.14
C LEU A 377 5.65 -0.10 0.62
N ARG A 378 4.50 -0.77 0.61
CA ARG A 378 4.37 -2.19 0.94
C ARG A 378 3.66 -2.96 -0.16
N PHE A 379 4.18 -4.14 -0.49
CA PHE A 379 3.59 -5.02 -1.50
C PHE A 379 3.85 -6.48 -1.16
N GLY A 380 2.81 -7.29 -0.99
CA GLY A 380 2.93 -8.72 -0.64
C GLY A 380 1.93 -9.14 0.42
N SER A 381 2.20 -10.24 1.12
CA SER A 381 1.32 -10.79 2.16
C SER A 381 1.81 -10.48 3.57
N ILE A 382 0.87 -10.12 4.44
CA ILE A 382 1.10 -10.07 5.89
C ILE A 382 0.71 -11.45 6.47
N ASN A 383 1.52 -11.98 7.37
CA ASN A 383 1.24 -13.21 8.11
C ASN A 383 1.44 -12.97 9.61
N LEU A 384 0.57 -13.54 10.46
CA LEU A 384 0.50 -13.24 11.90
C LEU A 384 1.66 -13.84 12.72
N ASP A 385 2.30 -14.89 12.21
CA ASP A 385 3.24 -15.72 12.98
C ASP A 385 4.57 -15.03 13.31
N GLY A 386 4.81 -13.80 12.82
CA GLY A 386 6.08 -13.08 13.01
C GLY A 386 5.99 -11.68 13.64
N GLY A 387 4.82 -11.22 14.11
CA GLY A 387 4.65 -9.85 14.65
C GLY A 387 4.78 -8.71 13.62
N ASN A 388 5.09 -9.03 12.36
CA ASN A 388 5.29 -8.10 11.26
C ASN A 388 3.96 -7.59 10.71
N THR A 389 3.37 -6.62 11.39
CA THR A 389 2.18 -5.92 10.91
C THR A 389 2.60 -4.70 10.10
N TRP A 390 2.15 -4.59 8.84
CA TRP A 390 2.30 -3.35 8.07
C TRP A 390 1.29 -2.31 8.55
N ASN A 391 1.53 -1.76 9.74
CA ASN A 391 0.83 -0.60 10.29
C ASN A 391 1.77 0.62 10.27
N ILE A 392 1.20 1.81 10.49
CA ILE A 392 1.98 3.04 10.42
C ILE A 392 3.13 3.08 11.44
N ASP A 393 3.02 2.40 12.58
CA ASP A 393 4.04 2.40 13.63
C ASP A 393 5.23 1.50 13.30
N ASN A 394 4.99 0.39 12.59
CA ASN A 394 5.96 -0.64 12.26
C ASN A 394 6.61 -0.47 10.88
N VAL A 395 6.39 0.66 10.20
CA VAL A 395 7.03 0.99 8.91
C VAL A 395 8.00 2.16 9.07
N GLY A 396 9.18 2.05 8.45
CA GLY A 396 10.17 3.13 8.46
C GLY A 396 9.80 4.28 7.52
N VAL A 397 10.31 5.48 7.77
CA VAL A 397 10.20 6.60 6.83
C VAL A 397 10.98 6.29 5.55
N ASN A 398 10.44 6.58 4.36
CA ASN A 398 11.02 6.31 3.04
C ASN A 398 11.44 4.84 2.82
N SER A 399 10.71 3.90 3.43
CA SER A 399 11.06 2.48 3.42
C SER A 399 10.24 1.66 2.42
N ILE A 400 10.79 0.56 1.93
CA ILE A 400 10.13 -0.36 0.99
C ILE A 400 10.12 -1.78 1.54
N GLY A 401 8.95 -2.40 1.64
CA GLY A 401 8.77 -3.79 2.10
C GLY A 401 8.03 -4.63 1.04
N ILE A 402 8.65 -5.70 0.55
CA ILE A 402 8.14 -6.52 -0.54
C ILE A 402 8.16 -8.02 -0.18
N GLY A 403 7.06 -8.74 -0.37
CA GLY A 403 6.97 -10.19 -0.14
C GLY A 403 6.21 -10.56 1.13
N GLU A 404 6.19 -11.85 1.46
CA GLU A 404 5.47 -12.38 2.61
C GLU A 404 6.21 -12.08 3.91
N GLY A 405 5.57 -11.35 4.83
CA GLY A 405 6.15 -11.04 6.14
C GLY A 405 7.40 -10.15 6.10
N ALA A 406 7.68 -9.45 4.99
CA ALA A 406 8.83 -8.56 4.86
C ALA A 406 8.67 -7.29 5.72
N LEU A 407 9.58 -7.03 6.65
CA LEU A 407 9.54 -5.87 7.56
C LEU A 407 10.63 -4.85 7.20
N ALA A 408 10.23 -3.70 6.68
CA ALA A 408 11.14 -2.55 6.52
C ALA A 408 10.80 -1.47 7.56
N SER A 409 11.25 -1.62 8.80
CA SER A 409 10.92 -0.68 9.89
C SER A 409 11.97 0.42 10.10
N GLY A 410 13.20 0.21 9.64
CA GLY A 410 14.26 1.22 9.69
C GLY A 410 13.97 2.39 8.73
N PRO A 411 14.34 3.64 9.07
CA PRO A 411 14.22 4.74 8.11
C PRO A 411 15.13 4.49 6.89
N GLN A 412 14.62 4.76 5.70
CA GLN A 412 15.25 4.52 4.40
C GLN A 412 15.64 3.05 4.15
N SER A 413 14.99 2.10 4.84
CA SER A 413 15.31 0.68 4.69
C SER A 413 14.56 0.00 3.54
N PHE A 414 15.13 -1.10 3.04
CA PHE A 414 14.56 -1.92 1.98
C PHE A 414 14.54 -3.39 2.42
N SER A 415 13.36 -4.01 2.46
CA SER A 415 13.19 -5.42 2.79
C SER A 415 12.43 -6.15 1.68
N GLN A 416 12.99 -7.24 1.13
CA GLN A 416 12.37 -8.03 0.07
C GLN A 416 12.50 -9.55 0.29
N GLY A 417 11.39 -10.29 0.27
CA GLY A 417 11.38 -11.76 0.29
C GLY A 417 10.47 -12.33 1.38
N TYR A 418 10.71 -13.58 1.77
CA TYR A 418 9.91 -14.31 2.76
C TYR A 418 10.51 -14.13 4.15
N TYR A 419 9.78 -13.48 5.08
CA TYR A 419 10.24 -13.09 6.42
C TYR A 419 11.57 -12.31 6.45
N SER A 420 11.84 -11.50 5.41
CA SER A 420 12.97 -10.57 5.44
C SER A 420 12.72 -9.42 6.43
N SER A 421 13.75 -8.87 7.06
CA SER A 421 13.65 -7.76 8.02
C SER A 421 14.81 -6.78 7.87
N ALA A 422 14.51 -5.52 7.59
CA ALA A 422 15.45 -4.39 7.48
C ALA A 422 15.04 -3.30 8.49
N THR A 423 15.64 -3.36 9.70
CA THR A 423 15.26 -2.52 10.85
C THR A 423 16.25 -1.41 11.17
N GLY A 424 17.50 -1.50 10.70
CA GLY A 424 18.50 -0.45 10.84
C GLY A 424 18.25 0.73 9.89
N PHE A 425 18.80 1.90 10.20
CA PHE A 425 18.78 3.07 9.31
C PHE A 425 19.53 2.77 8.01
N TYR A 426 18.97 3.06 6.83
CA TYR A 426 19.55 2.67 5.52
C TYR A 426 19.84 1.17 5.32
N SER A 427 19.21 0.29 6.10
CA SER A 427 19.44 -1.16 5.98
C SER A 427 18.79 -1.79 4.74
N PHE A 428 19.38 -2.88 4.23
CA PHE A 428 18.90 -3.62 3.06
C PHE A 428 18.84 -5.12 3.36
N ALA A 429 17.65 -5.70 3.38
CA ALA A 429 17.43 -7.14 3.56
C ALA A 429 16.74 -7.76 2.35
N ARG A 430 17.29 -8.85 1.80
CA ARG A 430 16.69 -9.58 0.69
C ARG A 430 16.85 -11.10 0.83
N GLY A 431 15.75 -11.84 0.62
CA GLY A 431 15.72 -13.30 0.51
C GLY A 431 14.83 -13.96 1.56
N PHE A 432 15.17 -15.19 1.97
CA PHE A 432 14.40 -15.96 2.96
C PHE A 432 14.99 -15.73 4.36
N ALA A 433 14.20 -15.18 5.29
CA ALA A 433 14.62 -14.90 6.67
C ALA A 433 15.95 -14.13 6.76
N ALA A 434 16.17 -13.17 5.84
CA ALA A 434 17.33 -12.28 5.88
C ALA A 434 17.03 -11.10 6.81
N SER A 435 17.89 -10.86 7.80
CA SER A 435 17.74 -9.83 8.83
C SER A 435 18.92 -8.85 8.78
N ALA A 436 18.66 -7.58 8.52
CA ALA A 436 19.61 -6.48 8.56
C ALA A 436 19.16 -5.46 9.63
N THR A 437 19.75 -5.55 10.83
CA THR A 437 19.36 -4.74 11.99
C THR A 437 20.35 -3.62 12.31
N GLY A 438 21.61 -3.74 11.86
CA GLY A 438 22.60 -2.67 11.97
C GLY A 438 22.34 -1.54 10.97
N ASP A 439 22.74 -0.31 11.32
CA ASP A 439 22.61 0.84 10.43
C ASP A 439 23.53 0.66 9.21
N HIS A 440 23.04 0.97 8.01
CA HIS A 440 23.68 0.70 6.73
C HIS A 440 23.98 -0.79 6.49
N GLY A 441 23.40 -1.69 7.28
CA GLY A 441 23.62 -3.12 7.17
C GLY A 441 22.95 -3.72 5.94
N MET A 442 23.59 -4.71 5.32
CA MET A 442 23.04 -5.49 4.20
C MET A 442 22.96 -6.98 4.54
N ALA A 443 21.83 -7.62 4.25
CA ALA A 443 21.64 -9.07 4.34
C ALA A 443 20.99 -9.58 3.05
N PHE A 444 21.72 -10.35 2.23
CA PHE A 444 21.23 -10.83 0.93
C PHE A 444 21.42 -12.34 0.79
N GLY A 445 20.33 -13.11 0.83
CA GLY A 445 20.32 -14.57 0.73
C GLY A 445 19.37 -15.25 1.73
N GLN A 446 19.78 -16.38 2.31
CA GLN A 446 18.93 -17.22 3.15
C GLN A 446 19.42 -17.28 4.60
N ASN A 447 18.54 -17.07 5.59
CA ASN A 447 18.83 -17.16 7.02
C ASN A 447 20.08 -16.33 7.41
N LEU A 448 20.08 -15.05 7.02
CA LEU A 448 21.21 -14.16 7.27
C LEU A 448 20.90 -13.23 8.42
N THR A 449 21.92 -12.88 9.20
CA THR A 449 21.83 -11.87 10.27
C THR A 449 22.98 -10.88 10.10
N SER A 450 22.68 -9.62 9.81
CA SER A 450 23.63 -8.51 9.74
C SER A 450 23.26 -7.46 10.79
N ASN A 451 23.92 -7.54 11.96
CA ASN A 451 23.61 -6.70 13.13
C ASN A 451 24.64 -5.59 13.38
N GLY A 452 25.86 -5.72 12.85
CA GLY A 452 26.86 -4.66 12.96
C GLY A 452 26.49 -3.45 12.11
N ASN A 453 26.86 -2.25 12.55
CA ASN A 453 26.73 -1.05 11.71
C ASN A 453 27.66 -1.17 10.50
N PHE A 454 27.17 -0.83 9.30
CA PHE A 454 27.87 -1.00 8.02
C PHE A 454 28.24 -2.46 7.70
N ALA A 455 27.62 -3.43 8.37
CA ALA A 455 27.91 -4.84 8.16
C ALA A 455 27.19 -5.41 6.93
N HIS A 456 27.86 -6.29 6.18
CA HIS A 456 27.30 -6.93 5.00
C HIS A 456 27.37 -8.46 5.11
N ALA A 457 26.22 -9.12 5.01
CA ALA A 457 26.08 -10.57 5.01
C ALA A 457 25.48 -11.04 3.68
N PHE A 458 26.17 -11.96 3.01
CA PHE A 458 25.73 -12.58 1.75
C PHE A 458 25.79 -14.11 1.83
N GLY A 459 24.86 -14.79 1.15
CA GLY A 459 24.85 -16.25 1.00
C GLY A 459 23.82 -16.95 1.88
N GLY A 460 24.25 -17.89 2.74
CA GLY A 460 23.35 -18.73 3.54
C GLY A 460 23.79 -18.92 4.99
N ASN A 461 22.84 -18.92 5.94
CA ASN A 461 23.06 -19.26 7.36
C ASN A 461 24.23 -18.49 8.02
N THR A 462 24.46 -17.24 7.63
CA THR A 462 25.63 -16.45 8.04
C THR A 462 25.24 -15.33 8.99
N THR A 463 26.08 -15.07 9.98
CA THR A 463 25.89 -14.03 10.99
C THR A 463 27.07 -13.05 10.99
N VAL A 464 26.78 -11.76 10.84
CA VAL A 464 27.77 -10.67 10.89
C VAL A 464 27.33 -9.68 11.97
N THR A 465 28.04 -9.66 13.10
CA THR A 465 27.75 -8.76 14.25
C THR A 465 28.84 -7.73 14.50
N GLY A 466 30.02 -7.88 13.89
CA GLY A 466 31.05 -6.85 13.93
C GLY A 466 30.70 -5.68 13.01
N ASP A 467 30.85 -4.45 13.49
CA ASP A 467 30.68 -3.27 12.66
C ASP A 467 31.70 -3.26 11.51
N TYR A 468 31.27 -2.78 10.34
CA TYR A 468 32.00 -2.85 9.08
C TYR A 468 32.40 -4.29 8.68
N GLY A 469 31.76 -5.30 9.29
CA GLY A 469 32.02 -6.69 9.00
C GLY A 469 31.50 -7.08 7.62
N PHE A 470 32.19 -7.99 6.93
CA PHE A 470 31.77 -8.50 5.64
C PHE A 470 31.77 -10.03 5.64
N SER A 471 30.74 -10.66 5.10
CA SER A 471 30.73 -12.10 4.89
C SER A 471 30.06 -12.48 3.59
N ASN A 472 30.66 -13.43 2.87
CA ASN A 472 30.07 -14.10 1.73
C ASN A 472 30.27 -15.62 1.82
N GLY A 473 29.19 -16.38 1.68
CA GLY A 473 29.23 -17.84 1.60
C GLY A 473 28.23 -18.51 2.53
N TYR A 474 28.60 -19.64 3.15
CA TYR A 474 27.66 -20.47 3.91
C TYR A 474 28.12 -20.72 5.34
N ASN A 475 27.25 -20.47 6.32
CA ASN A 475 27.49 -20.79 7.73
C ASN A 475 28.70 -20.06 8.36
N ASN A 476 28.96 -18.82 7.94
CA ASN A 476 30.05 -17.99 8.45
C ASN A 476 29.60 -17.15 9.65
N VAL A 477 30.52 -16.85 10.57
CA VAL A 477 30.31 -15.98 11.73
C VAL A 477 31.39 -14.92 11.78
N VAL A 478 31.02 -13.65 11.64
CA VAL A 478 31.94 -12.51 11.63
C VAL A 478 31.59 -11.57 12.78
N THR A 479 32.44 -11.50 13.79
CA THR A 479 32.21 -10.68 15.00
C THR A 479 33.29 -9.62 15.22
N GLY A 480 34.39 -9.65 14.47
CA GLY A 480 35.44 -8.65 14.53
C GLY A 480 35.04 -7.36 13.81
N TYR A 481 35.43 -6.21 14.37
CA TYR A 481 35.26 -4.90 13.73
C TYR A 481 36.20 -4.82 12.51
N PHE A 482 35.67 -4.40 11.34
CA PHE A 482 36.32 -4.50 10.02
C PHE A 482 36.71 -5.92 9.57
N ALA A 483 36.18 -6.97 10.19
CA ALA A 483 36.56 -8.34 9.82
C ALA A 483 35.79 -8.84 8.58
N GLY A 484 36.41 -9.72 7.81
CA GLY A 484 35.85 -10.30 6.58
C GLY A 484 35.91 -11.84 6.59
N ALA A 485 34.89 -12.50 6.05
CA ALA A 485 34.90 -13.95 5.79
C ALA A 485 34.42 -14.29 4.38
N PHE A 486 35.15 -15.17 3.67
CA PHE A 486 34.74 -15.67 2.35
C PHE A 486 34.90 -17.20 2.26
N GLY A 487 33.80 -17.94 2.21
CA GLY A 487 33.81 -19.40 2.14
C GLY A 487 32.76 -20.07 3.02
N GLN A 488 33.11 -21.20 3.64
CA GLN A 488 32.14 -22.05 4.33
C GLN A 488 32.53 -22.39 5.77
N GLY A 489 31.64 -22.12 6.72
CA GLY A 489 31.85 -22.47 8.13
C GLY A 489 32.90 -21.63 8.84
N LEU A 490 33.21 -20.42 8.35
CA LEU A 490 34.31 -19.59 8.83
C LEU A 490 33.94 -18.78 10.09
N SER A 491 34.95 -18.40 10.86
CA SER A 491 34.84 -17.57 12.07
C SER A 491 35.91 -16.46 12.04
N ALA A 492 35.50 -15.24 11.74
CA ALA A 492 36.36 -14.04 11.71
C ALA A 492 36.03 -13.13 12.90
N ARG A 493 36.78 -13.31 14.00
CA ARG A 493 36.40 -12.72 15.31
C ARG A 493 37.24 -11.53 15.76
N THR A 494 38.44 -11.37 15.22
CA THR A 494 39.40 -10.34 15.67
C THR A 494 39.34 -9.10 14.80
N TYR A 495 39.75 -7.95 15.33
CA TYR A 495 39.81 -6.67 14.61
C TYR A 495 40.53 -6.80 13.25
N ASN A 496 39.98 -6.29 12.16
CA ASN A 496 40.58 -6.32 10.80
C ASN A 496 40.99 -7.72 10.28
N ALA A 497 40.44 -8.81 10.80
CA ALA A 497 40.79 -10.14 10.31
C ALA A 497 40.06 -10.47 9.00
N PHE A 498 40.79 -10.96 8.00
CA PHE A 498 40.23 -11.56 6.80
C PHE A 498 40.43 -13.09 6.81
N VAL A 499 39.33 -13.84 6.72
CA VAL A 499 39.34 -15.30 6.80
C VAL A 499 38.75 -15.89 5.52
N VAL A 500 39.45 -16.85 4.92
CA VAL A 500 39.01 -17.53 3.69
C VAL A 500 39.07 -19.04 3.81
N GLY A 501 38.39 -19.75 2.90
CA GLY A 501 38.46 -21.21 2.79
C GLY A 501 37.30 -21.91 3.50
N ARG A 502 37.61 -22.95 4.28
CA ARG A 502 36.60 -23.79 4.93
C ARG A 502 36.95 -24.11 6.38
N TYR A 503 35.96 -23.98 7.28
CA TYR A 503 36.04 -24.39 8.69
C TYR A 503 37.38 -24.04 9.38
N ASN A 504 37.75 -22.76 9.38
CA ASN A 504 38.93 -22.31 10.12
C ASN A 504 38.78 -22.61 11.62
N ASP A 505 39.90 -22.87 12.27
CA ASP A 505 39.96 -22.95 13.72
C ASP A 505 39.90 -21.56 14.34
N SER A 506 39.25 -21.48 15.48
CA SER A 506 38.90 -20.24 16.14
C SER A 506 40.00 -19.86 17.13
N LEU A 507 40.90 -18.96 16.72
CA LEU A 507 42.05 -18.54 17.52
C LEU A 507 41.67 -17.66 18.72
N PRO A 508 42.43 -17.69 19.83
CA PRO A 508 42.14 -16.92 21.03
C PRO A 508 41.84 -15.45 20.73
N LEU A 509 40.70 -14.98 21.24
CA LEU A 509 40.23 -13.62 21.04
C LEU A 509 40.54 -12.79 22.30
N THR A 510 41.45 -11.83 22.19
CA THR A 510 41.71 -10.84 23.24
C THR A 510 40.98 -9.52 22.97
N SER A 511 40.87 -9.13 21.70
CA SER A 511 40.08 -7.98 21.26
C SER A 511 39.41 -8.23 19.91
N SER A 512 38.18 -7.75 19.75
CA SER A 512 37.46 -7.68 18.48
C SER A 512 37.44 -6.27 17.87
N THR A 513 37.90 -5.25 18.61
CA THR A 513 37.73 -3.82 18.25
C THR A 513 39.04 -3.03 18.18
N THR A 514 40.18 -3.61 18.61
CA THR A 514 41.49 -2.93 18.63
C THR A 514 42.60 -3.80 18.03
N TRP A 515 43.67 -3.15 17.55
CA TRP A 515 44.83 -3.83 16.97
C TRP A 515 45.69 -4.48 18.04
N VAL A 516 45.73 -5.81 18.08
CA VAL A 516 46.58 -6.59 19.01
C VAL A 516 47.58 -7.42 18.21
N ALA A 517 48.88 -7.15 18.38
CA ALA A 517 49.95 -7.74 17.57
C ALA A 517 49.91 -9.29 17.49
N GLY A 518 49.55 -9.96 18.60
CA GLY A 518 49.46 -11.42 18.66
C GLY A 518 48.20 -12.04 18.03
N GLN A 519 47.29 -11.25 17.46
CA GLN A 519 46.06 -11.75 16.84
C GLN A 519 46.17 -11.86 15.32
N PRO A 520 45.42 -12.77 14.67
CA PRO A 520 45.42 -12.92 13.22
C PRO A 520 44.91 -11.66 12.50
N VAL A 521 45.52 -11.32 11.37
CA VAL A 521 44.99 -10.40 10.36
C VAL A 521 44.53 -11.16 9.10
N PHE A 522 45.14 -12.31 8.81
CA PHE A 522 44.75 -13.16 7.68
C PHE A 522 44.78 -14.63 8.10
N VAL A 523 43.74 -15.39 7.73
CA VAL A 523 43.63 -16.83 8.02
C VAL A 523 43.07 -17.57 6.82
N VAL A 524 43.71 -18.69 6.46
CA VAL A 524 43.18 -19.65 5.48
C VAL A 524 42.73 -20.90 6.23
N GLY A 525 41.42 -21.14 6.28
CA GLY A 525 40.83 -22.34 6.86
C GLY A 525 40.86 -23.52 5.88
N ASN A 526 41.26 -24.69 6.37
CA ASN A 526 41.26 -25.95 5.62
C ASN A 526 40.60 -27.11 6.41
N GLY A 527 39.73 -26.79 7.35
CA GLY A 527 39.01 -27.78 8.13
C GLY A 527 38.03 -28.58 7.26
N THR A 528 37.77 -29.82 7.66
CA THR A 528 36.93 -30.75 6.90
C THR A 528 35.46 -30.74 7.35
N ALA A 529 35.19 -30.35 8.60
CA ALA A 529 33.85 -30.27 9.19
C ALA A 529 33.77 -29.20 10.30
N SER A 530 32.56 -28.87 10.76
CA SER A 530 32.33 -27.89 11.84
C SER A 530 32.96 -28.30 13.18
N ASN A 531 33.14 -29.60 13.39
CA ASN A 531 33.81 -30.23 14.53
C ASN A 531 35.27 -30.66 14.23
N ALA A 532 35.77 -30.42 13.01
CA ALA A 532 37.13 -30.73 12.58
C ALA A 532 37.73 -29.50 11.87
N ARG A 533 37.89 -28.42 12.65
CA ARG A 533 38.36 -27.11 12.19
C ARG A 533 39.88 -27.05 12.17
N SER A 534 40.44 -26.38 11.17
CA SER A 534 41.89 -26.19 11.06
C SER A 534 42.27 -24.99 10.21
N ASN A 535 43.47 -24.46 10.44
CA ASN A 535 44.05 -23.35 9.67
C ASN A 535 45.27 -23.85 8.90
N ALA A 536 45.28 -23.64 7.58
CA ALA A 536 46.44 -23.90 6.73
C ALA A 536 47.51 -22.80 6.87
N MET A 537 47.08 -21.55 7.02
CA MET A 537 47.95 -20.39 7.13
C MET A 537 47.34 -19.35 8.08
N VAL A 538 48.20 -18.72 8.87
CA VAL A 538 47.85 -17.61 9.77
C VAL A 538 48.90 -16.53 9.67
N VAL A 539 48.49 -15.30 9.40
CA VAL A 539 49.35 -14.12 9.53
C VAL A 539 48.88 -13.33 10.74
N LEU A 540 49.77 -13.09 11.69
CA LEU A 540 49.51 -12.25 12.86
C LEU A 540 49.69 -10.78 12.51
N LYS A 541 49.04 -9.92 13.28
CA LYS A 541 49.16 -8.46 13.19
C LYS A 541 50.58 -7.95 13.51
N SER A 542 51.43 -8.77 14.14
CA SER A 542 52.86 -8.51 14.33
C SER A 542 53.70 -8.71 13.06
N GLY A 543 53.12 -9.31 12.01
CA GLY A 543 53.83 -9.70 10.78
C GLY A 543 54.27 -11.17 10.78
N ASN A 544 54.21 -11.88 11.90
CA ASN A 544 54.57 -13.29 11.96
C ASN A 544 53.62 -14.15 11.10
N VAL A 545 54.19 -15.00 10.26
CA VAL A 545 53.48 -15.90 9.34
C VAL A 545 53.65 -17.34 9.79
N GLY A 546 52.54 -18.03 10.04
CA GLY A 546 52.47 -19.46 10.30
C GLY A 546 51.89 -20.20 9.11
N ILE A 547 52.57 -21.24 8.63
CA ILE A 547 52.07 -22.20 7.64
C ILE A 547 51.99 -23.57 8.33
N GLY A 548 50.80 -24.18 8.41
CA GLY A 548 50.58 -25.40 9.19
C GLY A 548 50.62 -25.20 10.71
N THR A 549 50.74 -23.95 11.17
CA THR A 549 50.62 -23.56 12.59
C THR A 549 49.84 -22.26 12.70
N SER A 550 49.10 -22.11 13.80
CA SER A 550 48.35 -20.88 14.09
C SER A 550 49.04 -19.93 15.08
N PHE A 551 50.19 -20.33 15.61
CA PHE A 551 50.93 -19.59 16.63
C PHE A 551 52.41 -19.41 16.22
N PRO A 552 52.70 -18.65 15.15
CA PRO A 552 54.08 -18.43 14.72
C PRO A 552 54.86 -17.58 15.73
N SER A 553 55.99 -18.10 16.21
CA SER A 553 56.88 -17.44 17.18
C SER A 553 57.99 -16.62 16.53
N ALA A 554 58.18 -16.75 15.21
CA ALA A 554 59.11 -15.99 14.39
C ALA A 554 58.40 -15.39 13.17
N LEU A 555 59.11 -14.55 12.40
CA LEU A 555 58.56 -13.91 11.20
C LEU A 555 57.97 -14.93 10.21
N LEU A 556 58.64 -16.08 10.04
CA LEU A 556 58.11 -17.23 9.30
C LEU A 556 58.26 -18.48 10.18
N THR A 557 57.16 -19.19 10.38
CA THR A 557 57.13 -20.51 11.03
C THR A 557 56.39 -21.46 10.10
N VAL A 558 57.08 -22.50 9.63
CA VAL A 558 56.50 -23.57 8.81
C VAL A 558 56.42 -24.83 9.67
N GLY A 559 55.24 -25.42 9.77
CA GLY A 559 54.97 -26.61 10.58
C GLY A 559 54.66 -26.35 12.04
N SER A 560 54.25 -27.42 12.70
CA SER A 560 54.13 -27.50 14.16
C SER A 560 55.40 -28.12 14.76
N THR A 561 55.45 -28.21 16.10
CA THR A 561 56.50 -28.85 16.91
C THR A 561 56.80 -30.32 16.58
N THR A 562 56.05 -30.94 15.66
CA THR A 562 56.28 -32.30 15.14
C THR A 562 56.99 -32.34 13.78
N GLY A 563 57.52 -31.20 13.32
CA GLY A 563 58.15 -31.06 12.00
C GLY A 563 57.09 -31.10 10.90
N ALA A 564 56.67 -29.93 10.39
CA ALA A 564 56.68 -29.90 8.94
C ALA A 564 58.15 -29.84 8.62
N ASP A 565 58.64 -30.80 7.84
CA ASP A 565 59.83 -30.51 7.07
C ASP A 565 59.59 -29.11 6.46
N LEU A 566 60.53 -28.17 6.61
CA LEU A 566 60.82 -27.37 5.42
C LEU A 566 61.36 -28.41 4.44
N ARG A 567 60.45 -29.13 3.79
CA ARG A 567 60.81 -30.23 2.92
C ARG A 567 61.48 -29.57 1.74
N ILE A 568 62.81 -29.59 1.78
CA ILE A 568 63.59 -29.97 0.60
C ILE A 568 63.72 -31.51 0.55
N GLY A 569 63.16 -32.27 1.51
CA GLY A 569 63.29 -33.72 1.62
C GLY A 569 62.88 -34.24 3.01
N SER A 570 62.75 -35.56 3.18
CA SER A 570 61.95 -36.23 4.25
C SER A 570 62.49 -36.23 5.70
N LEU A 571 63.74 -35.85 6.01
CA LEU A 571 64.35 -36.13 7.33
C LEU A 571 65.42 -35.12 7.80
N GLU A 572 65.78 -34.10 7.01
CA GLU A 572 66.99 -33.29 7.19
C GLU A 572 66.69 -31.86 7.70
N THR A 573 67.60 -31.27 8.50
CA THR A 573 67.44 -29.92 9.09
C THR A 573 68.72 -29.07 9.01
N PHE A 574 68.56 -27.75 8.85
CA PHE A 574 69.62 -26.73 9.01
C PHE A 574 69.33 -25.88 10.25
N THR A 575 70.31 -25.78 11.17
CA THR A 575 70.16 -24.98 12.40
C THR A 575 71.40 -24.11 12.63
N ASP A 576 71.19 -22.81 12.80
CA ASP A 576 72.21 -21.87 13.29
C ASP A 576 72.22 -21.90 14.82
N PHE A 577 73.35 -22.32 15.42
CA PHE A 577 73.52 -22.43 16.87
C PHE A 577 74.03 -21.13 17.51
N GLY A 578 74.05 -20.02 16.76
CA GLY A 578 74.66 -18.77 17.19
C GLY A 578 76.19 -18.81 17.12
N SER A 579 76.82 -17.64 17.26
CA SER A 579 78.27 -17.43 17.12
C SER A 579 78.88 -18.15 15.90
N SER A 580 78.26 -17.98 14.73
CA SER A 580 78.77 -18.46 13.43
C SER A 580 78.81 -20.00 13.28
N THR A 581 77.86 -20.71 13.90
CA THR A 581 77.86 -22.19 13.90
C THR A 581 76.65 -22.74 13.12
N LEU A 582 76.91 -23.44 12.03
CA LEU A 582 75.89 -24.16 11.26
C LEU A 582 75.99 -25.67 11.56
N SER A 583 74.88 -26.29 11.96
CA SER A 583 74.80 -27.71 12.33
C SER A 583 73.85 -28.48 11.42
N LEU A 584 74.12 -29.77 11.23
CA LEU A 584 73.38 -30.70 10.38
C LEU A 584 73.14 -32.01 11.13
N ASN A 585 71.94 -32.57 11.01
CA ASN A 585 71.61 -33.95 11.42
C ASN A 585 71.36 -34.82 10.18
N ALA A 586 72.29 -34.72 9.24
CA ALA A 586 72.26 -35.47 7.99
C ALA A 586 73.70 -35.74 7.58
N THR A 587 73.91 -36.79 6.80
CA THR A 587 75.22 -37.01 6.19
C THR A 587 75.50 -35.85 5.23
N LEU A 588 76.60 -35.14 5.47
CA LEU A 588 77.12 -34.19 4.50
C LEU A 588 77.83 -34.97 3.40
N LEU A 589 77.08 -35.35 2.38
CA LEU A 589 77.61 -36.00 1.18
C LEU A 589 78.01 -34.93 0.15
N PRO A 590 79.10 -35.15 -0.60
CA PRO A 590 79.29 -34.43 -1.85
C PRO A 590 78.18 -34.84 -2.84
N GLU A 591 77.78 -33.93 -3.71
CA GLU A 591 76.75 -34.20 -4.72
C GLU A 591 77.15 -35.33 -5.70
N ALA A 592 78.47 -35.53 -5.91
CA ALA A 592 79.01 -36.58 -6.77
C ALA A 592 80.26 -37.27 -6.17
N ASP A 593 80.38 -38.57 -6.44
CA ASP A 593 81.47 -39.43 -5.96
C ASP A 593 82.84 -39.03 -6.53
N ASN A 594 83.86 -38.95 -5.66
CA ASN A 594 85.25 -38.57 -5.98
C ASN A 594 85.43 -37.24 -6.77
N ALA A 595 84.42 -36.37 -6.78
CA ALA A 595 84.45 -35.13 -7.59
C ALA A 595 84.87 -33.89 -6.78
N PHE A 596 84.59 -33.88 -5.47
CA PHE A 596 84.74 -32.70 -4.61
C PHE A 596 85.70 -32.94 -3.44
N SER A 597 86.49 -31.92 -3.09
CA SER A 597 87.42 -31.94 -1.97
C SER A 597 86.87 -31.16 -0.77
N LEU A 598 87.19 -31.60 0.45
CA LEU A 598 86.85 -30.88 1.68
C LEU A 598 87.99 -29.90 2.04
N GLY A 599 87.86 -28.65 1.59
CA GLY A 599 88.87 -27.60 1.75
C GLY A 599 89.82 -27.47 0.54
N SER A 600 90.80 -26.56 0.64
CA SER A 600 91.82 -26.29 -0.40
C SER A 600 93.15 -25.81 0.21
N GLY A 601 94.21 -25.65 -0.59
CA GLY A 601 95.50 -25.14 -0.11
C GLY A 601 95.42 -23.77 0.60
N SER A 602 94.40 -22.96 0.27
CA SER A 602 94.19 -21.63 0.85
C SER A 602 93.09 -21.57 1.91
N ASN A 603 92.05 -22.41 1.83
CA ASN A 603 90.94 -22.49 2.79
C ASN A 603 90.96 -23.85 3.47
N ARG A 604 91.89 -23.98 4.42
CA ARG A 604 92.11 -25.23 5.15
C ARG A 604 91.21 -25.24 6.37
N TRP A 605 90.57 -26.37 6.63
CA TRP A 605 89.94 -26.62 7.91
C TRP A 605 91.03 -26.58 8.98
N GLY A 606 90.86 -25.71 9.99
CA GLY A 606 91.85 -25.58 11.05
C GLY A 606 92.08 -26.90 11.79
N VAL A 607 91.00 -27.67 11.98
CA VAL A 607 91.00 -28.99 12.60
C VAL A 607 89.75 -29.76 12.18
N VAL A 608 89.85 -31.08 12.11
CA VAL A 608 88.70 -31.99 11.94
C VAL A 608 88.65 -32.90 13.16
N PHE A 609 87.55 -32.87 13.91
CA PHE A 609 87.30 -33.79 15.00
C PHE A 609 86.38 -34.93 14.51
N ALA A 610 86.85 -36.17 14.58
CA ALA A 610 86.11 -37.38 14.20
C ALA A 610 86.42 -38.52 15.18
N ALA A 611 85.48 -39.44 15.39
CA ALA A 611 85.65 -40.58 16.30
C ALA A 611 86.42 -41.74 15.65
N ASN A 612 86.08 -42.01 14.40
CA ASN A 612 86.76 -42.99 13.57
C ASN A 612 87.70 -42.24 12.62
N GLY A 613 88.83 -42.86 12.26
CA GLY A 613 89.75 -42.32 11.27
C GLY A 613 89.14 -42.29 9.86
N THR A 614 89.75 -41.51 8.97
CA THR A 614 89.32 -41.42 7.57
C THR A 614 89.44 -42.77 6.86
N ILE A 615 88.34 -43.25 6.27
CA ILE A 615 88.35 -44.41 5.38
C ILE A 615 88.91 -43.96 4.03
N ASN A 616 90.02 -44.57 3.60
CA ASN A 616 90.59 -44.39 2.26
C ASN A 616 90.35 -45.66 1.45
N THR A 617 89.61 -45.56 0.34
CA THR A 617 89.29 -46.70 -0.53
C THR A 617 90.58 -47.31 -1.11
N SER A 618 90.77 -48.62 -0.90
CA SER A 618 91.99 -49.35 -1.25
C SER A 618 91.66 -50.75 -1.80
N ASP A 619 90.61 -50.86 -2.60
CA ASP A 619 90.15 -52.13 -3.20
C ASP A 619 91.13 -52.60 -4.29
N ALA A 620 91.32 -53.92 -4.44
CA ALA A 620 92.21 -54.48 -5.45
C ALA A 620 91.67 -54.28 -6.88
N ARG A 621 90.34 -54.18 -7.05
CA ARG A 621 89.68 -53.94 -8.34
C ARG A 621 90.02 -52.57 -8.92
N ASP A 622 90.30 -51.61 -8.04
CA ASP A 622 90.64 -50.24 -8.41
C ASP A 622 92.16 -50.04 -8.58
N LYS A 623 92.96 -51.12 -8.46
CA LYS A 623 94.43 -51.07 -8.53
C LYS A 623 94.98 -51.90 -9.68
N ARG A 624 96.03 -51.39 -10.32
CA ARG A 624 96.80 -52.08 -11.38
C ARG A 624 98.29 -52.07 -11.06
N ASN A 625 99.06 -52.99 -11.65
CA ASN A 625 100.52 -53.09 -11.50
C ASN A 625 101.01 -53.28 -10.05
N ILE A 626 100.33 -54.14 -9.27
CA ILE A 626 100.67 -54.40 -7.86
C ILE A 626 102.00 -55.18 -7.79
N LYS A 627 103.06 -54.53 -7.28
CA LYS A 627 104.41 -55.09 -7.11
C LYS A 627 104.83 -55.11 -5.64
N LYS A 628 105.74 -56.00 -5.26
CA LYS A 628 106.36 -55.99 -3.92
C LYS A 628 107.14 -54.69 -3.72
N LEU A 629 107.01 -54.10 -2.54
CA LEU A 629 107.63 -52.80 -2.22
C LEU A 629 109.16 -52.89 -2.27
N SER A 630 109.83 -51.90 -2.88
CA SER A 630 111.31 -51.84 -2.95
C SER A 630 111.95 -51.20 -1.73
N TYR A 631 111.20 -50.36 -1.01
CA TYR A 631 111.65 -49.71 0.22
C TYR A 631 111.65 -50.68 1.40
N GLY A 632 112.62 -50.51 2.29
CA GLY A 632 112.80 -51.35 3.47
C GLY A 632 113.64 -50.67 4.53
N LEU A 633 114.23 -51.46 5.43
CA LEU A 633 114.85 -50.93 6.65
C LEU A 633 115.97 -49.91 6.38
N SER A 634 116.77 -50.10 5.33
CA SER A 634 117.87 -49.18 4.98
C SER A 634 117.42 -47.76 4.61
N ASP A 635 116.19 -47.60 4.10
CA ASP A 635 115.68 -46.31 3.66
C ASP A 635 115.01 -45.54 4.79
N ILE A 636 114.30 -46.25 5.67
CA ILE A 636 113.74 -45.65 6.88
C ILE A 636 114.84 -45.12 7.80
N MET A 637 115.99 -45.78 7.87
CA MET A 637 117.13 -45.31 8.68
C MET A 637 117.77 -44.01 8.18
N LYS A 638 117.39 -43.50 7.00
CA LYS A 638 117.84 -42.19 6.48
C LYS A 638 116.92 -41.04 6.90
N LEU A 639 115.76 -41.31 7.50
CA LEU A 639 114.77 -40.30 7.87
C LEU A 639 115.04 -39.73 9.28
N ASN A 640 114.76 -38.44 9.48
CA ASN A 640 115.00 -37.70 10.73
C ASN A 640 113.70 -37.17 11.37
N PRO A 641 113.13 -37.83 12.40
CA PRO A 641 111.95 -37.35 13.14
C PRO A 641 112.26 -36.13 14.03
N VAL A 642 111.37 -35.12 14.06
CA VAL A 642 111.57 -33.84 14.78
C VAL A 642 110.34 -33.41 15.61
N SER A 643 110.53 -32.49 16.58
CA SER A 643 109.48 -31.75 17.28
C SER A 643 109.50 -30.25 16.90
N PHE A 644 108.34 -29.59 16.86
CA PHE A 644 108.24 -28.17 16.43
C PHE A 644 107.01 -27.43 16.99
N GLU A 645 107.06 -26.10 16.95
CA GLU A 645 105.91 -25.19 17.19
C GLU A 645 105.66 -24.31 15.97
N TRP A 646 104.42 -23.84 15.81
CA TRP A 646 104.07 -22.93 14.71
C TRP A 646 104.46 -21.49 15.04
N ASN A 647 105.14 -20.81 14.10
CA ASN A 647 105.59 -19.42 14.27
C ASN A 647 104.45 -18.40 14.46
N ASN A 648 103.20 -18.74 14.13
CA ASN A 648 102.08 -17.80 14.17
C ASN A 648 100.78 -18.53 14.56
N SER A 649 100.73 -19.07 15.78
CA SER A 649 99.54 -19.77 16.29
C SER A 649 98.56 -18.76 16.88
N ALA A 650 97.37 -18.67 16.28
CA ALA A 650 96.30 -17.82 16.80
C ALA A 650 95.61 -18.42 18.05
N THR A 651 95.81 -19.72 18.32
CA THR A 651 95.03 -20.52 19.28
C THR A 651 95.88 -21.20 20.35
N GLY A 652 97.21 -21.13 20.28
CA GLY A 652 98.11 -21.75 21.26
C GLY A 652 98.17 -23.28 21.13
N ASP A 653 98.51 -23.79 19.95
CA ASP A 653 98.35 -25.21 19.59
C ASP A 653 99.38 -26.18 20.22
N GLY A 654 100.40 -25.65 20.90
CA GLY A 654 101.50 -26.38 21.55
C GLY A 654 102.47 -27.10 20.61
N VAL A 655 103.45 -27.81 21.21
CA VAL A 655 104.48 -28.58 20.49
C VAL A 655 103.88 -29.76 19.73
N LYS A 656 104.30 -29.96 18.47
CA LYS A 656 103.91 -31.06 17.58
C LYS A 656 105.12 -31.92 17.20
N LEU A 657 104.87 -33.14 16.74
CA LEU A 657 105.90 -34.09 16.24
C LEU A 657 105.65 -34.38 14.75
N GLY A 658 106.71 -34.56 13.97
CA GLY A 658 106.58 -34.89 12.54
C GLY A 658 107.90 -35.01 11.79
N LEU A 659 107.80 -34.93 10.47
CA LEU A 659 108.92 -34.94 9.51
C LEU A 659 108.92 -33.65 8.67
N ILE A 660 110.09 -33.28 8.17
CA ILE A 660 110.23 -32.16 7.23
C ILE A 660 110.02 -32.66 5.81
N ALA A 661 109.01 -32.11 5.12
CA ALA A 661 108.59 -32.58 3.80
C ALA A 661 109.71 -32.54 2.74
N GLN A 662 110.55 -31.52 2.78
CA GLN A 662 111.66 -31.31 1.84
C GLN A 662 112.79 -32.34 2.01
N GLU A 663 112.93 -32.93 3.20
CA GLU A 663 113.92 -33.96 3.49
C GLU A 663 113.40 -35.34 3.08
N VAL A 664 112.14 -35.65 3.42
CA VAL A 664 111.45 -36.89 3.01
C VAL A 664 111.44 -37.03 1.48
N LEU A 665 111.22 -35.92 0.77
CA LEU A 665 111.19 -35.89 -0.70
C LEU A 665 112.45 -36.48 -1.36
N LYS A 666 113.63 -36.37 -0.74
CA LYS A 666 114.90 -36.88 -1.30
C LYS A 666 115.07 -38.39 -1.15
N VAL A 667 114.26 -39.02 -0.31
CA VAL A 667 114.38 -40.43 0.07
C VAL A 667 113.17 -41.23 -0.39
N ILE A 668 111.95 -40.73 -0.12
CA ILE A 668 110.67 -41.32 -0.52
C ILE A 668 109.77 -40.20 -1.10
N PRO A 669 109.94 -39.81 -2.36
CA PRO A 669 109.26 -38.65 -2.94
C PRO A 669 107.75 -38.79 -3.08
N GLU A 670 107.23 -40.01 -3.22
CA GLU A 670 105.85 -40.27 -3.60
C GLU A 670 104.83 -39.84 -2.54
N ILE A 671 105.25 -39.67 -1.30
CA ILE A 671 104.36 -39.30 -0.17
C ILE A 671 104.30 -37.80 0.08
N VAL A 672 104.98 -36.97 -0.71
CA VAL A 672 105.02 -35.51 -0.54
C VAL A 672 104.14 -34.83 -1.60
N LYS A 673 103.19 -34.01 -1.14
CA LYS A 673 102.27 -33.26 -1.99
C LYS A 673 102.85 -31.88 -2.31
N THR A 674 103.12 -31.64 -3.60
CA THR A 674 103.73 -30.40 -4.12
C THR A 674 102.82 -29.60 -5.04
N HIS A 675 101.75 -30.18 -5.60
CA HIS A 675 100.85 -29.52 -6.56
C HIS A 675 99.38 -29.85 -6.30
N GLU A 676 98.47 -28.91 -6.60
CA GLU A 676 97.00 -29.08 -6.58
C GLU A 676 96.37 -28.79 -7.95
N THR A 677 95.14 -29.26 -8.15
CA THR A 677 94.38 -29.04 -9.38
C THR A 677 93.30 -27.99 -9.13
N VAL A 678 93.29 -26.93 -9.94
CA VAL A 678 92.33 -25.82 -9.80
C VAL A 678 91.45 -25.74 -11.06
N THR A 679 90.14 -25.55 -10.88
CA THR A 679 89.20 -25.26 -11.97
C THR A 679 89.14 -23.77 -12.19
N THR A 680 89.38 -23.33 -13.43
CA THR A 680 89.57 -21.90 -13.75
C THR A 680 88.29 -21.17 -14.17
N ASP A 681 87.24 -21.89 -14.57
CA ASP A 681 85.97 -21.31 -15.03
C ASP A 681 84.81 -22.30 -14.77
N GLU A 682 83.75 -21.84 -14.11
CA GLU A 682 82.57 -22.65 -13.77
C GLU A 682 81.67 -22.94 -14.99
N ASN A 683 81.79 -22.14 -16.04
CA ASN A 683 80.99 -22.31 -17.25
C ASN A 683 81.70 -23.20 -18.28
N ILE A 684 83.03 -23.33 -18.23
CA ILE A 684 83.84 -24.14 -19.14
C ILE A 684 84.95 -24.88 -18.34
N PRO A 685 84.73 -26.14 -17.92
CA PRO A 685 85.63 -26.77 -16.95
C PRO A 685 86.99 -27.13 -17.58
N SER A 686 87.98 -26.26 -17.40
CA SER A 686 89.40 -26.59 -17.65
C SER A 686 90.16 -26.69 -16.34
N LYS A 687 90.98 -27.74 -16.19
CA LYS A 687 91.75 -28.05 -14.98
C LYS A 687 93.23 -27.76 -15.20
N GLN A 688 93.86 -26.96 -14.32
CA GLN A 688 95.30 -26.70 -14.35
C GLN A 688 96.00 -27.19 -13.08
N THR A 689 97.23 -27.69 -13.24
CA THR A 689 98.11 -28.11 -12.15
C THR A 689 98.91 -26.91 -11.65
N LYS A 690 98.77 -26.58 -10.36
CA LYS A 690 99.45 -25.46 -9.72
C LYS A 690 100.34 -25.94 -8.58
N GLU A 691 101.56 -25.40 -8.50
CA GLU A 691 102.48 -25.67 -7.40
C GLU A 691 101.96 -25.06 -6.08
N LEU A 692 102.06 -25.83 -5.01
CA LEU A 692 101.62 -25.44 -3.68
C LEU A 692 102.68 -24.56 -3.02
N SER A 693 102.22 -23.46 -2.43
CA SER A 693 103.09 -22.57 -1.65
C SER A 693 103.60 -23.20 -0.34
N ARG A 694 102.95 -24.28 0.12
CA ARG A 694 103.32 -25.04 1.31
C ARG A 694 103.15 -26.53 1.00
N TYR A 695 104.23 -27.29 1.10
CA TYR A 695 104.19 -28.74 0.85
C TYR A 695 103.56 -29.50 2.02
N GLY A 696 102.81 -30.54 1.69
CA GLY A 696 102.20 -31.46 2.65
C GLY A 696 102.79 -32.86 2.54
N ILE A 697 102.58 -33.69 3.56
CA ILE A 697 102.99 -35.10 3.56
C ILE A 697 101.77 -35.98 3.79
N PHE A 698 101.64 -37.05 3.01
CA PHE A 698 100.68 -38.13 3.24
C PHE A 698 101.24 -39.12 4.25
N TYR A 699 101.11 -38.80 5.54
CA TYR A 699 101.67 -39.62 6.61
C TYR A 699 101.14 -41.07 6.63
N SER A 700 99.92 -41.32 6.14
CA SER A 700 99.35 -42.67 6.00
C SER A 700 100.18 -43.55 5.05
N ASP A 701 100.77 -42.96 4.03
CA ASP A 701 101.42 -43.70 2.94
C ASP A 701 102.83 -44.17 3.34
N LEU A 702 103.35 -43.67 4.46
CA LEU A 702 104.60 -44.13 5.05
C LEU A 702 104.43 -45.47 5.79
N ILE A 703 103.22 -45.80 6.24
CA ILE A 703 102.94 -46.99 7.07
C ILE A 703 103.36 -48.30 6.38
N PRO A 704 103.06 -48.56 5.08
CA PRO A 704 103.47 -49.80 4.43
C PRO A 704 105.00 -49.98 4.36
N VAL A 705 105.75 -48.87 4.23
CA VAL A 705 107.22 -48.89 4.24
C VAL A 705 107.74 -49.32 5.62
N LEU A 706 107.12 -48.81 6.69
CA LEU A 706 107.45 -49.19 8.06
C LEU A 706 107.12 -50.66 8.35
N VAL A 707 105.97 -51.16 7.90
CA VAL A 707 105.58 -52.58 8.06
C VAL A 707 106.60 -53.50 7.42
N LYS A 708 107.01 -53.22 6.18
CA LYS A 708 108.01 -54.04 5.50
C LYS A 708 109.36 -54.00 6.23
N SER A 709 109.77 -52.83 6.70
CA SER A 709 111.01 -52.66 7.46
C SER A 709 111.02 -53.49 8.74
N ILE A 710 109.88 -53.59 9.45
CA ILE A 710 109.74 -54.41 10.66
C ILE A 710 109.78 -55.91 10.33
N GLN A 711 109.15 -56.34 9.22
CA GLN A 711 109.21 -57.74 8.78
C GLN A 711 110.64 -58.19 8.45
N GLU A 712 111.40 -57.35 7.74
CA GLU A 712 112.81 -57.60 7.45
C GLU A 712 113.64 -57.72 8.75
N GLN A 713 113.36 -56.85 9.72
CA GLN A 713 114.02 -56.89 11.03
C GLN A 713 113.70 -58.18 11.81
N GLN A 714 112.46 -58.66 11.81
CA GLN A 714 112.07 -59.88 12.53
C GLN A 714 112.76 -61.13 11.97
N ILE A 715 112.97 -61.20 10.65
CA ILE A 715 113.70 -62.31 10.01
C ILE A 715 115.12 -62.40 10.55
N ILE A 716 115.79 -61.25 10.70
CA ILE A 716 117.16 -61.18 11.25
C ILE A 716 117.18 -61.68 12.69
N ILE A 717 116.19 -61.29 13.52
CA ILE A 717 116.10 -61.69 14.94
C ILE A 717 115.87 -63.20 15.09
N THR A 718 114.93 -63.78 14.36
CA THR A 718 114.62 -65.23 14.47
C THR A 718 115.81 -66.08 14.07
N SER A 719 116.56 -65.65 13.05
CA SER A 719 117.82 -66.31 12.66
C SER A 719 118.87 -66.28 13.77
N GLN A 720 118.90 -65.20 14.56
CA GLN A 720 119.78 -65.09 15.72
C GLN A 720 119.32 -65.96 16.90
N ASN A 721 118.02 -66.04 17.20
CA ASN A 721 117.51 -66.85 18.32
C ASN A 721 117.70 -68.36 18.12
N VAL A 722 117.55 -68.87 16.89
CA VAL A 722 117.85 -70.29 16.59
C VAL A 722 119.31 -70.62 16.89
N LYS A 723 120.23 -69.69 16.62
CA LYS A 723 121.64 -69.85 17.02
C LYS A 723 121.82 -69.89 18.53
N ILE A 724 121.03 -69.13 19.29
CA ILE A 724 121.11 -69.10 20.76
C ILE A 724 120.53 -70.38 21.38
N ASP A 725 119.39 -70.88 20.90
CA ASP A 725 118.74 -72.10 21.42
C ASP A 725 119.59 -73.37 21.17
N ASP A 726 120.28 -73.42 20.02
CA ASP A 726 121.30 -74.46 19.75
C ASP A 726 122.48 -74.36 20.73
N LEU A 727 122.90 -73.13 21.07
CA LEU A 727 123.96 -72.91 22.06
C LEU A 727 123.51 -73.33 23.47
N GLU A 728 122.27 -73.07 23.88
CA GLU A 728 121.74 -73.47 25.19
C GLU A 728 121.54 -74.98 25.32
N LYS A 729 121.05 -75.67 24.27
CA LYS A 729 120.97 -77.15 24.26
C LYS A 729 122.34 -77.80 24.35
N ARG A 730 123.34 -77.21 23.69
CA ARG A 730 124.74 -77.64 23.82
C ARG A 730 125.27 -77.44 25.24
N LEU A 731 124.85 -76.37 25.92
CA LEU A 731 125.22 -76.09 27.31
C LEU A 731 124.62 -77.12 28.28
N LYS A 732 123.32 -77.43 28.15
CA LYS A 732 122.60 -78.37 29.02
C LYS A 732 123.07 -79.82 28.88
N ALA A 733 123.41 -80.24 27.66
CA ALA A 733 124.03 -81.55 27.40
C ALA A 733 125.45 -81.67 27.97
N LEU A 734 126.13 -80.54 28.18
CA LEU A 734 127.42 -80.49 28.88
C LEU A 734 127.24 -80.60 30.40
N GLU A 735 126.21 -79.96 30.97
CA GLU A 735 125.91 -80.03 32.41
C GLU A 735 125.46 -81.44 32.87
N GLU A 736 124.71 -82.20 32.05
CA GLU A 736 124.31 -83.59 32.35
C GLU A 736 125.47 -84.60 32.28
N ARG A 737 126.58 -84.26 31.61
CA ARG A 737 127.81 -85.09 31.58
C ARG A 737 128.73 -84.86 32.79
N LEU A 738 128.41 -83.89 33.66
CA LEU A 738 129.19 -83.54 34.86
C LEU A 738 128.57 -84.08 36.17
N LYS A 739 127.46 -84.83 36.11
CA LYS A 739 126.91 -85.70 37.19
C LYS A 739 127.14 -87.16 36.84
#